data_AF-A0A7C8D0B4-F1
#
_entry.id   AF-A0A7C8D0B4-F1
#
_cell.length_a   1.000
_cell.length_b   1.000
_cell.length_c   1.000
_cell.angle_alpha   90.00
_cell.angle_beta   90.00
_cell.angle_gamma   90.00
#
_symmetry.space_group_name_H-M   'P 1'
#
loop_
_entity.id
_entity.type
_entity.pdbx_description
1 polymer ?
#
loop_
_entity_poly.entity_id
_entity_poly.type
_entity_poly.pdbx_seq_one_letter_code
_entity_poly.pdbx_strand_id
1 'polypeptide(L)'
;MCLFSVLLLTASLTAGPASLGLQEAPQAAGTEEAERQRAAAIAIDEAEYEAFSEVLKRYNNDIGSHHFDCRQLRRDGVAQSEWPPSPLFKYFDIFIELAEAGNGRAQHWIVGNSASAIEDPLERRKLIERMYTRLAEEHASSHYLIGAMDDLLRARRLLGREFVRKTLRTIGERSRIAEIEAKALWTEAALIFSNGKTKDPTDVAQAVELWQILVDGYPATESAGHAAQRLFTRTNRAMQKNQRAWIKTVRDLRDKGIGEEGWPTYPLESFRAQFATLASAEHLAAAFRTEVFFPAYDQALRRGITEALRFISTDTSERFLVQEWPWMDVKFEILEFLFETYPQEPWVYEEVEGLLAQAQRVDRKRYVPLLETVIARTRDRRTADQARFVLAKNLETGSTFEELQRAMALYTEIVENSSIERQRKEAEVARDAFSWVMPGALMPTFEARDGEGLDIDSTKYRGRILMLYFWGFWSPESMEDIPRVNALHAKYSEQPLSILGFNTDTVSYKSYAGRSGKVGITWRCSLETKRKGPRLQLLGVFNFPTTIIVDAEGVIRGRNLDNQASEALIDSLLAELASPSAPAAQESGLYGRVSFDGSRDPLPPLRVTDGTLEQCLSEGHELDLTDRRRLVDAEGGLANVVVSVDIPGITVSGRGVEVLVEQADCRFEPHVAIAAIGSSLLIKNSDPVPHHLRLASRRNGSMNVLLAPATVRRIQCRRADRIVLGCDMRPWMSSTVHVTKTPFCALTDKAGCFEIPNLPPGEYRIKYWHAELGSGQTELVRVEEARATEFDFSIGDSE
;
A
#
# COMPACT_ATOMS: atom_id res chain seq x y z
N MET A 1 14.47 -14.24 -12.81
CA MET A 1 13.07 -14.65 -13.04
C MET A 1 12.81 -16.17 -12.86
N CYS A 2 13.65 -16.91 -12.12
CA CYS A 2 13.41 -18.33 -11.77
C CYS A 2 13.34 -18.58 -10.25
N LEU A 3 13.08 -17.54 -9.45
CA LEU A 3 12.93 -17.64 -7.98
C LEU A 3 11.46 -17.56 -7.52
N PHE A 4 10.50 -17.49 -8.46
CA PHE A 4 9.07 -17.32 -8.16
C PHE A 4 8.29 -18.64 -8.00
N SER A 5 8.88 -19.79 -8.33
CA SER A 5 8.20 -21.10 -8.28
C SER A 5 8.47 -21.90 -7.00
N VAL A 6 9.41 -21.47 -6.15
CA VAL A 6 9.79 -22.20 -4.92
C VAL A 6 9.07 -21.67 -3.66
N LEU A 7 8.53 -20.45 -3.69
CA LEU A 7 7.87 -19.83 -2.53
C LEU A 7 6.43 -20.32 -2.26
N LEU A 8 5.85 -21.12 -3.16
CA LEU A 8 4.56 -21.79 -2.92
C LEU A 8 4.67 -23.03 -1.99
N LEU A 9 5.90 -23.50 -1.68
CA LEU A 9 6.11 -24.71 -0.86
C LEU A 9 6.46 -24.44 0.61
N THR A 10 6.77 -23.20 1.03
CA THR A 10 7.19 -22.92 2.41
C THR A 10 6.17 -22.18 3.27
N ALA A 11 5.05 -21.69 2.72
CA ALA A 11 4.04 -20.95 3.48
C ALA A 11 2.95 -21.83 4.15
N SER A 12 2.91 -23.14 3.87
CA SER A 12 1.94 -24.07 4.48
C SER A 12 2.44 -24.76 5.76
N LEU A 13 3.62 -24.41 6.29
CA LEU A 13 4.22 -25.08 7.45
C LEU A 13 4.06 -24.36 8.80
N THR A 14 3.29 -23.25 8.89
CA THR A 14 3.12 -22.51 10.17
C THR A 14 1.68 -22.38 10.68
N ALA A 15 0.73 -23.13 10.14
CA ALA A 15 -0.58 -23.31 10.77
C ALA A 15 -0.62 -24.69 11.44
N GLY A 16 -0.69 -24.71 12.78
CA GLY A 16 -0.83 -25.93 13.58
C GLY A 16 -2.12 -26.71 13.24
N PRO A 17 -2.16 -28.02 13.57
CA PRO A 17 -3.06 -28.97 12.93
C PRO A 17 -4.47 -28.86 13.50
N ALA A 18 -5.41 -28.34 12.70
CA ALA A 18 -6.82 -28.72 12.85
C ALA A 18 -7.03 -29.96 11.98
N SER A 19 -7.30 -31.08 12.66
CA SER A 19 -7.47 -32.42 12.13
C SER A 19 -8.45 -32.49 10.95
N LEU A 20 -7.93 -32.51 9.74
CA LEU A 20 -8.56 -33.17 8.59
C LEU A 20 -7.59 -34.27 8.17
N GLY A 21 -8.00 -35.51 8.37
CA GLY A 21 -7.23 -36.70 8.01
C GLY A 21 -6.99 -36.74 6.50
N LEU A 22 -5.88 -36.13 6.07
CA LEU A 22 -5.31 -36.38 4.76
C LEU A 22 -4.56 -37.71 4.87
N GLN A 23 -5.21 -38.78 4.40
CA GLN A 23 -4.50 -39.97 3.97
C GLN A 23 -3.39 -39.55 2.99
N GLU A 24 -2.22 -40.16 3.14
CA GLU A 24 -1.11 -40.06 2.20
C GLU A 24 -1.64 -40.19 0.76
N ALA A 25 -1.26 -39.24 -0.10
CA ALA A 25 -1.67 -39.23 -1.50
C ALA A 25 -1.34 -40.58 -2.13
N PRO A 26 -2.30 -41.24 -2.82
CA PRO A 26 -2.04 -42.53 -3.42
C PRO A 26 -0.98 -42.34 -4.52
N GLN A 27 0.17 -43.00 -4.37
CA GLN A 27 1.14 -43.16 -5.45
C GLN A 27 0.41 -43.74 -6.66
N ALA A 28 0.26 -42.93 -7.70
CA ALA A 28 -0.48 -43.30 -8.90
C ALA A 28 0.28 -44.41 -9.63
N ALA A 29 -0.46 -45.48 -9.96
CA ALA A 29 0.02 -46.68 -10.67
C ALA A 29 0.65 -46.41 -12.06
N GLY A 30 0.66 -45.17 -12.56
CA GLY A 30 1.32 -44.77 -13.82
C GLY A 30 2.84 -44.59 -13.72
N THR A 31 3.37 -44.36 -12.52
CA THR A 31 4.81 -44.14 -12.28
C THR A 31 5.65 -45.39 -12.54
N GLU A 32 5.12 -46.56 -12.20
CA GLU A 32 5.85 -47.83 -12.27
C GLU A 32 6.08 -48.28 -13.73
N GLU A 33 5.16 -48.01 -14.65
CA GLU A 33 5.33 -48.32 -16.08
C GLU A 33 6.29 -47.33 -16.77
N ALA A 34 6.21 -46.05 -16.43
CA ALA A 34 7.16 -45.05 -16.93
C ALA A 34 8.60 -45.35 -16.45
N GLU A 35 8.77 -45.77 -15.20
CA GLU A 35 10.06 -46.21 -14.66
C GLU A 35 10.58 -47.49 -15.33
N ARG A 36 9.70 -48.47 -15.60
CA ARG A 36 10.06 -49.69 -16.37
C ARG A 36 10.52 -49.35 -17.79
N GLN A 37 9.83 -48.45 -18.47
CA GLN A 37 10.20 -48.02 -19.82
C GLN A 37 11.53 -47.24 -19.83
N ARG A 38 11.77 -46.40 -18.81
CA ARG A 38 13.08 -45.73 -18.62
C ARG A 38 14.19 -46.75 -18.37
N ALA A 39 13.95 -47.75 -17.52
CA ALA A 39 14.92 -48.83 -17.28
C ALA A 39 15.19 -49.67 -18.54
N ALA A 40 14.17 -49.95 -19.35
CA ALA A 40 14.31 -50.64 -20.63
C ALA A 40 15.12 -49.83 -21.66
N ALA A 41 14.93 -48.49 -21.70
CA ALA A 41 15.73 -47.60 -22.53
C ALA A 41 17.21 -47.60 -22.13
N ILE A 42 17.49 -47.58 -20.83
CA ILE A 42 18.86 -47.60 -20.29
C ILE A 42 19.55 -48.94 -20.58
N ALA A 43 18.83 -50.06 -20.54
CA ALA A 43 19.37 -51.40 -20.81
C ALA A 43 19.79 -51.62 -22.27
N ILE A 44 19.16 -50.93 -23.24
CA ILE A 44 19.53 -50.99 -24.66
C ILE A 44 20.93 -50.38 -24.91
N ASP A 45 21.36 -49.44 -24.05
CA ASP A 45 22.56 -48.63 -24.24
C ASP A 45 23.88 -49.27 -23.76
N GLU A 46 23.86 -50.39 -23.02
CA GLU A 46 25.04 -50.89 -22.28
C GLU A 46 26.21 -51.32 -23.19
N ALA A 47 25.94 -51.89 -24.36
CA ALA A 47 26.99 -52.34 -25.30
C ALA A 47 27.63 -51.17 -26.07
N GLU A 48 26.86 -50.13 -26.42
CA GLU A 48 27.39 -48.92 -27.07
C GLU A 48 28.20 -48.04 -26.10
N TYR A 49 27.86 -48.13 -24.81
CA TYR A 49 28.49 -47.34 -23.74
C TYR A 49 29.96 -47.67 -23.56
N GLU A 50 30.36 -48.94 -23.63
CA GLU A 50 31.74 -49.35 -23.29
C GLU A 50 32.78 -48.78 -24.26
N ALA A 51 32.60 -49.01 -25.57
CA ALA A 51 33.52 -48.52 -26.61
C ALA A 51 33.58 -46.99 -26.67
N PHE A 52 32.43 -46.32 -26.52
CA PHE A 52 32.36 -44.86 -26.48
C PHE A 52 33.01 -44.28 -25.21
N SER A 53 32.75 -44.87 -24.04
CA SER A 53 33.24 -44.40 -22.74
C SER A 53 34.76 -44.51 -22.64
N GLU A 54 35.38 -45.54 -23.22
CA GLU A 54 36.83 -45.65 -23.24
C GLU A 54 37.49 -44.49 -23.99
N VAL A 55 37.03 -44.19 -25.21
CA VAL A 55 37.56 -43.08 -26.02
C VAL A 55 37.26 -41.74 -25.36
N LEU A 56 36.06 -41.56 -24.80
CA LEU A 56 35.66 -40.33 -24.12
C LEU A 56 36.50 -40.05 -22.86
N LYS A 57 36.85 -41.08 -22.08
CA LYS A 57 37.73 -40.94 -20.90
C LYS A 57 39.11 -40.42 -21.31
N ARG A 58 39.69 -40.97 -22.38
CA ARG A 58 40.98 -40.53 -22.92
C ARG A 58 40.92 -39.09 -23.42
N TYR A 59 39.89 -38.75 -24.20
CA TYR A 59 39.65 -37.38 -24.64
C TYR A 59 39.53 -36.40 -23.46
N ASN A 60 38.73 -36.72 -22.44
CA ASN A 60 38.53 -35.86 -21.27
C ASN A 60 39.81 -35.63 -20.47
N ASN A 61 40.69 -36.63 -20.39
CA ASN A 61 42.00 -36.49 -19.75
C ASN A 61 42.93 -35.57 -20.56
N ASP A 62 42.99 -35.78 -21.87
CA ASP A 62 43.85 -35.02 -22.77
C ASP A 62 43.39 -33.57 -22.91
N ILE A 63 42.09 -33.31 -23.02
CA ILE A 63 41.53 -31.94 -23.10
C ILE A 63 41.70 -31.20 -21.76
N GLY A 64 41.60 -31.91 -20.63
CA GLY A 64 41.86 -31.37 -19.30
C GLY A 64 43.31 -30.90 -19.15
N SER A 65 44.25 -31.73 -19.59
CA SER A 65 45.69 -31.42 -19.63
C SER A 65 45.99 -30.26 -20.59
N HIS A 66 45.44 -30.30 -21.80
CA HIS A 66 45.57 -29.23 -22.78
C HIS A 66 45.05 -27.87 -22.25
N HIS A 67 43.89 -27.86 -21.58
CA HIS A 67 43.38 -26.62 -20.96
C HIS A 67 44.27 -26.11 -19.83
N PHE A 68 44.94 -27.00 -19.10
CA PHE A 68 45.94 -26.60 -18.10
C PHE A 68 47.14 -25.93 -18.78
N ASP A 69 47.69 -26.55 -19.81
CA ASP A 69 48.83 -26.03 -20.57
C ASP A 69 48.51 -24.68 -21.23
N CYS A 70 47.36 -24.54 -21.89
CA CYS A 70 46.91 -23.29 -22.49
C CYS A 70 46.70 -22.17 -21.46
N ARG A 71 46.26 -22.49 -20.23
CA ARG A 71 46.18 -21.49 -19.14
C ARG A 71 47.55 -21.04 -18.69
N GLN A 72 48.53 -21.95 -18.67
CA GLN A 72 49.92 -21.63 -18.32
C GLN A 72 50.57 -20.76 -19.41
N LEU A 73 50.48 -21.18 -20.67
CA LEU A 73 50.97 -20.41 -21.83
C LEU A 73 50.35 -19.00 -21.91
N ARG A 74 49.06 -18.87 -21.58
CA ARG A 74 48.40 -17.55 -21.46
C ARG A 74 48.99 -16.69 -20.35
N ARG A 75 49.32 -17.26 -19.19
CA ARG A 75 49.98 -16.53 -18.08
C ARG A 75 51.39 -16.11 -18.45
N ASP A 76 52.07 -16.95 -19.24
CA ASP A 76 53.44 -16.72 -19.70
C ASP A 76 53.51 -15.76 -20.91
N GLY A 77 52.36 -15.24 -21.39
CA GLY A 77 52.30 -14.24 -22.45
C GLY A 77 52.51 -14.79 -23.87
N VAL A 78 52.45 -16.11 -24.06
CA VAL A 78 52.65 -16.76 -25.36
C VAL A 78 51.46 -16.53 -26.28
N ALA A 79 51.73 -16.12 -27.53
CA ALA A 79 50.71 -15.86 -28.53
C ALA A 79 49.88 -17.12 -28.84
N GLN A 80 48.56 -16.96 -29.05
CA GLN A 80 47.64 -18.08 -29.24
C GLN A 80 47.96 -18.94 -30.48
N SER A 81 48.61 -18.37 -31.49
CA SER A 81 49.07 -19.09 -32.68
C SER A 81 50.15 -20.15 -32.40
N GLU A 82 50.83 -20.06 -31.26
CA GLU A 82 51.89 -20.96 -30.84
C GLU A 82 51.40 -22.02 -29.83
N TRP A 83 50.10 -22.00 -29.50
CA TRP A 83 49.53 -22.97 -28.57
C TRP A 83 49.42 -24.34 -29.26
N PRO A 84 49.56 -25.45 -28.49
CA PRO A 84 49.37 -26.78 -29.05
C PRO A 84 47.96 -26.91 -29.67
N PRO A 85 47.78 -27.71 -30.73
CA PRO A 85 46.46 -27.94 -31.30
C PRO A 85 45.56 -28.63 -30.27
N SER A 86 44.27 -28.31 -30.31
CA SER A 86 43.30 -28.94 -29.42
C SER A 86 43.28 -30.46 -29.65
N PRO A 87 43.32 -31.29 -28.58
CA PRO A 87 43.09 -32.73 -28.68
C PRO A 87 41.79 -33.07 -29.42
N LEU A 88 40.82 -32.16 -29.42
CA LEU A 88 39.56 -32.32 -30.13
C LEU A 88 39.77 -32.82 -31.56
N PHE A 89 40.68 -32.24 -32.35
CA PHE A 89 40.86 -32.61 -33.76
C PHE A 89 41.22 -34.10 -33.92
N LYS A 90 42.17 -34.60 -33.12
CA LYS A 90 42.58 -36.01 -33.12
C LYS A 90 41.43 -36.93 -32.71
N TYR A 91 40.73 -36.60 -31.63
CA TYR A 91 39.67 -37.44 -31.12
C TYR A 91 38.40 -37.37 -31.97
N PHE A 92 38.19 -36.28 -32.69
CA PHE A 92 37.05 -36.12 -33.59
C PHE A 92 37.06 -37.17 -34.70
N ASP A 93 38.23 -37.45 -35.30
CA ASP A 93 38.36 -38.51 -36.32
C ASP A 93 38.07 -39.91 -35.75
N ILE A 94 38.53 -40.20 -34.53
CA ILE A 94 38.26 -41.47 -33.84
C ILE A 94 36.77 -41.61 -33.54
N PHE A 95 36.11 -40.53 -33.10
CA PHE A 95 34.66 -40.54 -32.90
C PHE A 95 33.90 -40.70 -34.21
N ILE A 96 34.38 -40.13 -35.33
CA ILE A 96 33.82 -40.35 -36.67
C ILE A 96 33.87 -41.83 -37.03
N GLU A 97 34.99 -42.51 -36.85
CA GLU A 97 35.10 -43.96 -37.10
C GLU A 97 34.10 -44.76 -36.25
N LEU A 98 33.98 -44.44 -34.96
CA LEU A 98 33.00 -45.07 -34.07
C LEU A 98 31.56 -44.81 -34.51
N ALA A 99 31.24 -43.58 -34.90
CA ALA A 99 29.92 -43.19 -35.35
C ALA A 99 29.55 -43.86 -36.68
N GLU A 100 30.52 -43.97 -37.60
CA GLU A 100 30.34 -44.65 -38.87
C GLU A 100 30.15 -46.17 -38.68
N ALA A 101 30.78 -46.74 -37.66
CA ALA A 101 30.57 -48.12 -37.22
C ALA A 101 29.22 -48.37 -36.53
N GLY A 102 28.35 -47.36 -36.40
CA GLY A 102 27.01 -47.49 -35.82
C GLY A 102 26.95 -47.27 -34.31
N ASN A 103 27.90 -46.56 -33.71
CA ASN A 103 27.79 -46.15 -32.31
C ASN A 103 26.98 -44.84 -32.20
N GLY A 104 25.75 -44.91 -31.69
CA GLY A 104 24.88 -43.74 -31.66
C GLY A 104 25.32 -42.66 -30.65
N ARG A 105 26.00 -43.04 -29.55
CA ARG A 105 26.61 -42.04 -28.64
C ARG A 105 27.72 -41.23 -29.33
N ALA A 106 28.53 -41.87 -30.16
CA ALA A 106 29.53 -41.20 -30.99
C ALA A 106 28.87 -40.29 -32.04
N GLN A 107 27.81 -40.76 -32.71
CA GLN A 107 27.03 -39.95 -33.66
C GLN A 107 26.49 -38.67 -33.00
N HIS A 108 25.93 -38.76 -31.79
CA HIS A 108 25.46 -37.58 -31.04
C HIS A 108 26.62 -36.68 -30.59
N TRP A 109 27.71 -37.26 -30.08
CA TRP A 109 28.88 -36.49 -29.63
C TRP A 109 29.51 -35.66 -30.75
N ILE A 110 29.61 -36.22 -31.97
CA ILE A 110 30.13 -35.52 -33.15
C ILE A 110 29.30 -34.27 -33.44
N VAL A 111 27.97 -34.39 -33.41
CA VAL A 111 27.08 -33.24 -33.65
C VAL A 111 27.42 -32.11 -32.69
N GLY A 112 27.51 -32.39 -31.39
CA GLY A 112 27.79 -31.40 -30.35
C GLY A 112 29.16 -30.71 -30.49
N ASN A 113 30.16 -31.40 -31.04
CA ASN A 113 31.53 -30.90 -31.14
C ASN A 113 31.91 -30.38 -32.54
N SER A 114 31.08 -30.66 -33.56
CA SER A 114 31.35 -30.32 -34.96
C SER A 114 31.59 -28.84 -35.23
N ALA A 115 30.99 -27.94 -34.45
CA ALA A 115 31.20 -26.49 -34.58
C ALA A 115 32.64 -26.06 -34.24
N SER A 116 33.33 -26.82 -33.38
CA SER A 116 34.71 -26.56 -32.97
C SER A 116 35.73 -27.33 -33.82
N ALA A 117 35.31 -28.40 -34.50
CA ALA A 117 36.16 -29.24 -35.33
C ALA A 117 36.10 -28.89 -36.83
N ILE A 118 34.99 -28.32 -37.30
CA ILE A 118 34.76 -28.03 -38.72
C ILE A 118 34.40 -26.55 -38.91
N GLU A 119 35.30 -25.83 -39.60
CA GLU A 119 35.13 -24.42 -39.93
C GLU A 119 34.08 -24.22 -41.03
N ASP A 120 34.11 -25.03 -42.11
CA ASP A 120 33.20 -24.89 -43.24
C ASP A 120 31.75 -25.22 -42.85
N PRO A 121 30.80 -24.25 -42.95
CA PRO A 121 29.43 -24.47 -42.56
C PRO A 121 28.69 -25.52 -43.41
N LEU A 122 29.07 -25.70 -44.68
CA LEU A 122 28.40 -26.63 -45.58
C LEU A 122 28.80 -28.08 -45.28
N GLU A 123 30.09 -28.33 -45.09
CA GLU A 123 30.62 -29.62 -44.63
C GLU A 123 30.06 -29.98 -43.27
N ARG A 124 30.05 -29.03 -42.33
CA ARG A 124 29.45 -29.24 -41.01
C ARG A 124 27.97 -29.59 -41.10
N ARG A 125 27.20 -28.87 -41.94
CA ARG A 125 25.79 -29.18 -42.17
C ARG A 125 25.60 -30.61 -42.70
N LYS A 126 26.33 -30.99 -43.75
CA LYS A 126 26.25 -32.33 -44.35
C LYS A 126 26.59 -33.42 -43.33
N LEU A 127 27.61 -33.22 -42.50
CA LEU A 127 27.96 -34.17 -41.45
C LEU A 127 26.82 -34.33 -40.43
N ILE A 128 26.32 -33.21 -39.90
CA ILE A 128 25.24 -33.23 -38.90
C ILE A 128 23.97 -33.86 -39.47
N GLU A 129 23.59 -33.54 -40.72
CA GLU A 129 22.43 -34.16 -41.38
C GLU A 129 22.61 -35.68 -41.48
N ARG A 130 23.78 -36.16 -41.93
CA ARG A 130 24.08 -37.60 -41.99
C ARG A 130 23.99 -38.27 -40.61
N MET A 131 24.64 -37.69 -39.60
CA MET A 131 24.67 -38.27 -38.24
C MET A 131 23.25 -38.35 -37.65
N TYR A 132 22.43 -37.31 -37.80
CA TYR A 132 21.05 -37.34 -37.30
C TYR A 132 20.12 -38.26 -38.09
N THR A 133 20.31 -38.40 -39.40
CA THR A 133 19.56 -39.40 -40.19
C THR A 133 19.85 -40.81 -39.69
N ARG A 134 21.13 -41.16 -39.48
CA ARG A 134 21.52 -42.47 -38.93
C ARG A 134 21.00 -42.68 -37.50
N LEU A 135 21.16 -41.68 -36.63
CA LEU A 135 20.60 -41.71 -35.27
C LEU A 135 19.10 -42.00 -35.26
N ALA A 136 18.34 -41.34 -36.13
CA ALA A 136 16.89 -41.51 -36.22
C ALA A 136 16.49 -42.87 -36.81
N GLU A 137 17.31 -43.44 -37.69
CA GLU A 137 17.00 -44.70 -38.36
C GLU A 137 17.44 -45.93 -37.57
N GLU A 138 18.63 -45.87 -36.96
CA GLU A 138 19.33 -46.99 -36.32
C GLU A 138 19.08 -47.03 -34.81
N HIS A 139 18.90 -45.87 -34.14
CA HIS A 139 18.96 -45.76 -32.68
C HIS A 139 17.72 -45.11 -32.04
N ALA A 140 16.56 -45.11 -32.72
CA ALA A 140 15.35 -44.37 -32.34
C ALA A 140 14.81 -44.64 -30.91
N SER A 141 15.18 -45.75 -30.28
CA SER A 141 14.74 -46.13 -28.92
C SER A 141 15.80 -45.91 -27.84
N SER A 142 16.92 -45.25 -28.14
CA SER A 142 18.04 -45.10 -27.20
C SER A 142 17.86 -43.90 -26.28
N HIS A 143 18.17 -44.03 -24.99
CA HIS A 143 17.82 -43.01 -23.99
C HIS A 143 18.51 -41.66 -24.23
N TYR A 144 19.74 -41.66 -24.75
CA TYR A 144 20.48 -40.43 -25.05
C TYR A 144 19.83 -39.55 -26.14
N LEU A 145 18.87 -40.08 -26.91
CA LEU A 145 18.13 -39.28 -27.89
C LEU A 145 17.33 -38.14 -27.27
N ILE A 146 16.96 -38.23 -25.98
CA ILE A 146 16.31 -37.12 -25.27
C ILE A 146 17.17 -35.85 -25.34
N GLY A 147 18.48 -35.99 -25.06
CA GLY A 147 19.43 -34.89 -25.18
C GLY A 147 19.73 -34.53 -26.64
N ALA A 148 19.82 -35.54 -27.53
CA ALA A 148 20.11 -35.32 -28.94
C ALA A 148 19.01 -34.49 -29.66
N MET A 149 17.74 -34.65 -29.27
CA MET A 149 16.64 -33.86 -29.81
C MET A 149 16.72 -32.38 -29.39
N ASP A 150 17.19 -32.08 -28.18
CA ASP A 150 17.43 -30.69 -27.76
C ASP A 150 18.57 -30.04 -28.56
N ASP A 151 19.64 -30.79 -28.83
CA ASP A 151 20.72 -30.35 -29.71
C ASP A 151 20.26 -30.14 -31.15
N LEU A 152 19.39 -31.02 -31.66
CA LEU A 152 18.81 -30.91 -32.99
C LEU A 152 18.00 -29.63 -33.12
N LEU A 153 17.19 -29.31 -32.11
CA LEU A 153 16.43 -28.06 -32.03
C LEU A 153 17.36 -26.83 -31.96
N ARG A 154 18.48 -26.91 -31.23
CA ARG A 154 19.51 -25.85 -31.21
C ARG A 154 20.13 -25.64 -32.60
N ALA A 155 20.37 -26.72 -33.35
CA ALA A 155 20.96 -26.71 -34.68
C ALA A 155 20.00 -26.28 -35.83
N ARG A 156 18.72 -26.02 -35.55
CA ARG A 156 17.68 -25.68 -36.57
C ARG A 156 18.04 -24.56 -37.56
N ARG A 157 18.90 -23.61 -37.17
CA ARG A 157 19.35 -22.53 -38.06
C ARG A 157 20.29 -23.02 -39.15
N LEU A 158 21.12 -24.01 -38.83
CA LEU A 158 22.07 -24.62 -39.76
C LEU A 158 21.38 -25.66 -40.66
N LEU A 159 20.51 -26.49 -40.07
CA LEU A 159 19.89 -27.63 -40.74
C LEU A 159 18.60 -27.28 -41.51
N GLY A 160 17.95 -26.19 -41.14
CA GLY A 160 16.62 -25.84 -41.63
C GLY A 160 15.50 -26.55 -40.86
N ARG A 161 14.33 -25.91 -40.81
CA ARG A 161 13.17 -26.40 -40.04
C ARG A 161 12.60 -27.71 -40.59
N GLU A 162 12.58 -27.88 -41.90
CA GLU A 162 12.02 -29.06 -42.54
C GLU A 162 12.81 -30.33 -42.21
N PHE A 163 14.15 -30.25 -42.28
CA PHE A 163 15.01 -31.36 -41.89
C PHE A 163 14.79 -31.73 -40.42
N VAL A 164 14.87 -30.77 -39.51
CA VAL A 164 14.66 -31.01 -38.07
C VAL A 164 13.30 -31.65 -37.81
N ARG A 165 12.23 -31.14 -38.43
CA ARG A 165 10.88 -31.70 -38.29
C ARG A 165 10.80 -33.14 -38.79
N LYS A 166 11.37 -33.42 -39.97
CA LYS A 166 11.40 -34.77 -40.55
C LYS A 166 12.14 -35.75 -39.64
N THR A 167 13.32 -35.37 -39.14
CA THR A 167 14.10 -36.18 -38.22
C THR A 167 13.35 -36.48 -36.93
N LEU A 168 12.71 -35.48 -36.32
CA LEU A 168 11.91 -35.68 -35.09
C LEU A 168 10.76 -36.67 -35.33
N ARG A 169 10.06 -36.56 -36.46
CA ARG A 169 9.00 -37.51 -36.83
C ARG A 169 9.52 -38.91 -37.02
N THR A 170 10.65 -39.08 -37.71
CA THR A 170 11.28 -40.39 -37.88
C THR A 170 11.67 -41.02 -36.54
N ILE A 171 12.23 -40.23 -35.60
CA ILE A 171 12.52 -40.70 -34.24
C ILE A 171 11.23 -41.15 -33.54
N GLY A 172 10.18 -40.32 -33.56
CA GLY A 172 8.89 -40.65 -32.93
C GLY A 172 8.22 -41.88 -33.54
N GLU A 173 8.19 -42.02 -34.87
CA GLU A 173 7.55 -43.14 -35.56
C GLU A 173 8.28 -44.48 -35.37
N ARG A 174 9.60 -44.45 -35.13
CA ARG A 174 10.43 -45.65 -34.99
C ARG A 174 10.70 -46.06 -33.55
N SER A 175 10.61 -45.12 -32.62
CA SER A 175 10.73 -45.40 -31.20
C SER A 175 9.64 -46.39 -30.76
N ARG A 176 9.94 -47.16 -29.71
CA ARG A 176 8.96 -47.98 -28.98
C ARG A 176 8.86 -47.55 -27.51
N ILE A 177 9.42 -46.39 -27.20
CA ILE A 177 9.53 -45.85 -25.85
C ILE A 177 8.73 -44.57 -25.80
N ALA A 178 7.67 -44.58 -24.99
CA ALA A 178 6.72 -43.48 -24.87
C ALA A 178 7.40 -42.15 -24.53
N GLU A 179 8.42 -42.16 -23.67
CA GLU A 179 9.17 -40.95 -23.30
C GLU A 179 9.91 -40.33 -24.50
N ILE A 180 10.45 -41.15 -25.42
CA ILE A 180 11.15 -40.66 -26.61
C ILE A 180 10.15 -40.15 -27.64
N GLU A 181 9.04 -40.87 -27.84
CA GLU A 181 7.94 -40.45 -28.72
C GLU A 181 7.36 -39.10 -28.27
N ALA A 182 7.10 -38.96 -26.97
CA ALA A 182 6.63 -37.73 -26.36
C ALA A 182 7.67 -36.60 -26.48
N LYS A 183 8.95 -36.89 -26.23
CA LYS A 183 10.02 -35.90 -26.40
C LYS A 183 10.14 -35.42 -27.85
N ALA A 184 9.94 -36.28 -28.84
CA ALA A 184 9.95 -35.91 -30.25
C ALA A 184 8.81 -34.93 -30.59
N LEU A 185 7.58 -35.24 -30.16
CA LEU A 185 6.42 -34.37 -30.33
C LEU A 185 6.60 -33.02 -29.61
N TRP A 186 7.13 -33.03 -28.39
CA TRP A 186 7.43 -31.81 -27.63
C TRP A 186 8.45 -30.93 -28.35
N THR A 187 9.49 -31.55 -28.90
CA THR A 187 10.54 -30.86 -29.64
C THR A 187 10.03 -30.31 -30.97
N GLU A 188 9.12 -31.03 -31.67
CA GLU A 188 8.43 -30.53 -32.86
C GLU A 188 7.57 -29.30 -32.50
N ALA A 189 6.83 -29.36 -31.40
CA ALA A 189 6.06 -28.22 -30.91
C ALA A 189 6.97 -27.01 -30.59
N ALA A 190 8.14 -27.24 -29.99
CA ALA A 190 9.11 -26.18 -29.69
C ALA A 190 9.79 -25.58 -30.94
N LEU A 191 9.91 -26.35 -32.03
CA LEU A 191 10.41 -25.87 -33.32
C LEU A 191 9.46 -24.84 -33.95
N ILE A 192 8.16 -25.09 -33.82
CA ILE A 192 7.07 -24.22 -34.28
C ILE A 192 6.92 -23.03 -33.32
N PHE A 193 6.83 -23.31 -32.01
CA PHE A 193 6.53 -22.35 -30.97
C PHE A 193 7.71 -22.16 -29.99
N SER A 194 8.71 -21.39 -30.39
CA SER A 194 9.87 -21.13 -29.54
C SER A 194 9.58 -20.07 -28.47
N ASN A 195 9.40 -20.48 -27.22
CA ASN A 195 9.31 -19.59 -26.04
C ASN A 195 8.31 -18.43 -26.15
N GLY A 196 7.14 -18.64 -26.75
CA GLY A 196 6.10 -17.60 -26.80
C GLY A 196 6.33 -16.47 -27.81
N LYS A 197 7.28 -16.63 -28.74
CA LYS A 197 7.69 -15.56 -29.67
C LYS A 197 6.97 -15.55 -31.03
N THR A 198 6.20 -16.57 -31.38
CA THR A 198 5.40 -16.53 -32.62
C THR A 198 4.03 -15.89 -32.35
N LYS A 199 3.65 -14.95 -33.22
CA LYS A 199 2.31 -14.34 -33.24
C LYS A 199 1.43 -14.92 -34.34
N ASP A 200 1.95 -15.86 -35.14
CA ASP A 200 1.21 -16.51 -36.21
C ASP A 200 0.14 -17.44 -35.61
N PRO A 201 -1.16 -17.20 -35.87
CA PRO A 201 -2.24 -18.05 -35.38
C PRO A 201 -2.13 -19.52 -35.82
N THR A 202 -1.57 -19.78 -37.01
CA THR A 202 -1.45 -21.13 -37.56
C THR A 202 -0.38 -21.94 -36.82
N ASP A 203 0.79 -21.34 -36.57
CA ASP A 203 1.85 -21.96 -35.74
C ASP A 203 1.34 -22.25 -34.32
N VAL A 204 0.57 -21.32 -33.76
CA VAL A 204 -0.01 -21.47 -32.43
C VAL A 204 -1.01 -22.63 -32.40
N ALA A 205 -1.85 -22.78 -33.43
CA ALA A 205 -2.81 -23.88 -33.53
C ALA A 205 -2.10 -25.23 -33.62
N GLN A 206 -1.07 -25.34 -34.47
CA GLN A 206 -0.29 -26.58 -34.62
C GLN A 206 0.44 -26.96 -33.32
N ALA A 207 1.02 -25.99 -32.62
CA ALA A 207 1.67 -26.28 -31.33
C ALA A 207 0.68 -26.76 -30.26
N VAL A 208 -0.53 -26.18 -30.23
CA VAL A 208 -1.60 -26.61 -29.33
C VAL A 208 -2.06 -28.04 -29.66
N GLU A 209 -2.20 -28.37 -30.94
CA GLU A 209 -2.53 -29.73 -31.38
C GLU A 209 -1.49 -30.76 -30.92
N LEU A 210 -0.20 -30.46 -31.08
CA LEU A 210 0.88 -31.32 -30.61
C LEU A 210 0.89 -31.48 -29.07
N TRP A 211 0.63 -30.41 -28.33
CA TRP A 211 0.48 -30.51 -26.87
C TRP A 211 -0.74 -31.34 -26.47
N GLN A 212 -1.83 -31.28 -27.22
CA GLN A 212 -3.03 -32.08 -26.96
C GLN A 212 -2.74 -33.56 -27.19
N ILE A 213 -2.10 -33.90 -28.32
CA ILE A 213 -1.63 -35.27 -28.61
C ILE A 213 -0.73 -35.79 -27.48
N LEU A 214 0.15 -34.95 -26.94
CA LEU A 214 1.03 -35.33 -25.83
C LEU A 214 0.27 -35.71 -24.56
N VAL A 215 -0.68 -34.87 -24.14
CA VAL A 215 -1.44 -35.10 -22.90
C VAL A 215 -2.40 -36.27 -23.06
N ASP A 216 -3.02 -36.44 -24.24
CA ASP A 216 -3.96 -37.54 -24.52
C ASP A 216 -3.26 -38.90 -24.69
N GLY A 217 -2.13 -38.91 -25.42
CA GLY A 217 -1.44 -40.15 -25.80
C GLY A 217 -0.35 -40.60 -24.83
N TYR A 218 0.29 -39.66 -24.12
CA TYR A 218 1.50 -39.93 -23.32
C TYR A 218 1.46 -39.32 -21.90
N PRO A 219 0.35 -39.42 -21.16
CA PRO A 219 0.14 -38.66 -19.91
C PRO A 219 1.21 -38.87 -18.84
N ALA A 220 1.81 -40.06 -18.75
CA ALA A 220 2.83 -40.41 -17.74
C ALA A 220 4.27 -39.91 -18.08
N THR A 221 4.45 -39.13 -19.14
CA THR A 221 5.77 -38.65 -19.58
C THR A 221 6.09 -37.25 -19.09
N GLU A 222 7.38 -36.92 -18.94
CA GLU A 222 7.81 -35.57 -18.54
C GLU A 222 7.37 -34.52 -19.58
N SER A 223 7.44 -34.90 -20.86
CA SER A 223 7.00 -34.07 -21.98
C SER A 223 5.50 -33.73 -21.93
N ALA A 224 4.64 -34.68 -21.52
CA ALA A 224 3.22 -34.42 -21.32
C ALA A 224 2.97 -33.49 -20.13
N GLY A 225 3.70 -33.61 -19.03
CA GLY A 225 3.62 -32.67 -17.90
C GLY A 225 3.96 -31.23 -18.32
N HIS A 226 5.00 -31.05 -19.14
CA HIS A 226 5.34 -29.74 -19.72
C HIS A 226 4.26 -29.22 -20.68
N ALA A 227 3.68 -30.08 -21.53
CA ALA A 227 2.57 -29.72 -22.41
C ALA A 227 1.32 -29.33 -21.60
N ALA A 228 1.01 -30.06 -20.54
CA ALA A 228 -0.11 -29.79 -19.66
C ALA A 228 0.02 -28.42 -19.00
N GLN A 229 1.21 -28.00 -18.59
CA GLN A 229 1.45 -26.65 -18.05
C GLN A 229 1.13 -25.53 -19.07
N ARG A 230 1.46 -25.76 -20.36
CA ARG A 230 1.15 -24.81 -21.45
C ARG A 230 -0.36 -24.77 -21.74
N LEU A 231 -0.99 -25.94 -21.83
CA LEU A 231 -2.42 -26.06 -22.08
C LEU A 231 -3.25 -25.50 -20.93
N PHE A 232 -2.91 -25.80 -19.67
CA PHE A 232 -3.61 -25.30 -18.49
C PHE A 232 -3.78 -23.77 -18.50
N THR A 233 -2.72 -23.05 -18.85
CA THR A 233 -2.77 -21.58 -18.96
C THR A 233 -3.78 -21.13 -20.02
N ARG A 234 -3.87 -21.84 -21.15
CA ARG A 234 -4.79 -21.53 -22.26
C ARG A 234 -6.23 -21.92 -21.91
N THR A 235 -6.41 -23.11 -21.35
CA THR A 235 -7.70 -23.62 -20.85
C THR A 235 -8.30 -22.65 -19.83
N ASN A 236 -7.51 -22.19 -18.86
CA ASN A 236 -7.97 -21.19 -17.89
C ASN A 236 -8.39 -19.87 -18.56
N ARG A 237 -7.61 -19.34 -19.50
CA ARG A 237 -7.97 -18.11 -20.22
C ARG A 237 -9.24 -18.27 -21.05
N ALA A 238 -9.41 -19.41 -21.71
CA ALA A 238 -10.62 -19.73 -22.46
C ALA A 238 -11.83 -19.85 -21.52
N MET A 239 -11.68 -20.50 -20.37
CA MET A 239 -12.71 -20.60 -19.34
C MET A 239 -13.14 -19.22 -18.85
N GLN A 240 -12.19 -18.37 -18.46
CA GLN A 240 -12.47 -17.01 -18.04
C GLN A 240 -13.23 -16.24 -19.13
N LYS A 241 -12.76 -16.29 -20.39
CA LYS A 241 -13.44 -15.65 -21.52
C LYS A 241 -14.89 -16.12 -21.67
N ASN A 242 -15.14 -17.43 -21.56
CA ASN A 242 -16.48 -17.99 -21.66
C ASN A 242 -17.36 -17.57 -20.46
N GLN A 243 -16.81 -17.51 -19.25
CA GLN A 243 -17.52 -17.01 -18.07
C GLN A 243 -17.97 -15.56 -18.26
N ARG A 244 -17.08 -14.68 -18.77
CA ARG A 244 -17.44 -13.28 -19.05
C ARG A 244 -18.52 -13.16 -20.12
N ALA A 245 -18.41 -13.95 -21.19
CA ALA A 245 -19.43 -13.99 -22.24
C ALA A 245 -20.78 -14.44 -21.69
N TRP A 246 -20.79 -15.46 -20.83
CA TRP A 246 -21.99 -15.94 -20.15
C TRP A 246 -22.63 -14.87 -19.26
N ILE A 247 -21.84 -14.18 -18.43
CA ILE A 247 -22.34 -13.08 -17.57
C ILE A 247 -23.02 -12.01 -18.43
N LYS A 248 -22.39 -11.62 -19.54
CA LYS A 248 -22.98 -10.65 -20.48
C LYS A 248 -24.31 -11.14 -21.05
N THR A 249 -24.36 -12.38 -21.55
CA THR A 249 -25.59 -12.97 -22.10
C THR A 249 -26.70 -13.03 -21.06
N VAL A 250 -26.38 -13.43 -19.82
CA VAL A 250 -27.37 -13.53 -18.75
C VAL A 250 -27.87 -12.15 -18.30
N ARG A 251 -27.01 -11.13 -18.25
CA ARG A 251 -27.46 -9.74 -18.05
C ARG A 251 -28.46 -9.31 -19.12
N ASP A 252 -28.18 -9.58 -20.40
CA ASP A 252 -29.10 -9.25 -21.51
C ASP A 252 -30.43 -10.00 -21.42
N LEU A 253 -30.44 -11.26 -20.94
CA LEU A 253 -31.66 -12.05 -20.75
C LEU A 253 -32.46 -11.55 -19.55
N ARG A 254 -31.80 -11.25 -18.44
CA ARG A 254 -32.40 -10.67 -17.23
C ARG A 254 -33.07 -9.33 -17.54
N ASP A 255 -32.40 -8.46 -18.29
CA ASP A 255 -32.93 -7.15 -18.66
C ASP A 255 -34.17 -7.26 -19.58
N LYS A 256 -34.39 -8.43 -20.19
CA LYS A 256 -35.62 -8.80 -20.93
C LYS A 256 -36.66 -9.52 -20.06
N GLY A 257 -36.43 -9.65 -18.75
CA GLY A 257 -37.34 -10.31 -17.80
C GLY A 257 -37.25 -11.84 -17.79
N ILE A 258 -36.19 -12.44 -18.32
CA ILE A 258 -36.00 -13.89 -18.34
C ILE A 258 -35.29 -14.35 -17.05
N GLY A 259 -35.96 -15.20 -16.27
CA GLY A 259 -35.45 -15.78 -15.03
C GLY A 259 -34.40 -16.87 -15.24
N GLU A 260 -33.88 -17.41 -14.13
CA GLU A 260 -32.79 -18.40 -14.12
C GLU A 260 -33.06 -19.63 -14.98
N GLU A 261 -34.32 -20.05 -15.06
CA GLU A 261 -34.79 -21.17 -15.88
C GLU A 261 -34.54 -20.99 -17.39
N GLY A 262 -34.43 -19.74 -17.85
CA GLY A 262 -34.13 -19.39 -19.24
C GLY A 262 -32.67 -19.08 -19.50
N TRP A 263 -31.79 -19.19 -18.50
CA TRP A 263 -30.37 -18.90 -18.67
C TRP A 263 -29.62 -20.08 -19.30
N PRO A 264 -28.59 -19.83 -20.13
CA PRO A 264 -27.75 -20.90 -20.64
C PRO A 264 -26.97 -21.59 -19.50
N THR A 265 -26.58 -22.84 -19.71
CA THR A 265 -25.71 -23.56 -18.77
C THR A 265 -24.42 -22.79 -18.54
N TYR A 266 -23.98 -22.69 -17.28
CA TYR A 266 -22.72 -22.04 -16.93
C TYR A 266 -21.54 -22.76 -17.60
N PRO A 267 -20.61 -22.03 -18.23
CA PRO A 267 -19.65 -22.62 -19.18
C PRO A 267 -18.58 -23.50 -18.53
N LEU A 268 -18.48 -23.50 -17.20
CA LEU A 268 -17.48 -24.28 -16.46
C LEU A 268 -17.56 -25.78 -16.75
N GLU A 269 -18.76 -26.31 -17.01
CA GLU A 269 -18.96 -27.72 -17.35
C GLU A 269 -18.23 -28.12 -18.64
N SER A 270 -18.15 -27.21 -19.63
CA SER A 270 -17.48 -27.47 -20.91
C SER A 270 -15.96 -27.66 -20.80
N PHE A 271 -15.37 -27.31 -19.64
CA PHE A 271 -13.93 -27.44 -19.38
C PHE A 271 -13.56 -28.66 -18.54
N ARG A 272 -14.53 -29.40 -17.99
CA ARG A 272 -14.29 -30.53 -17.09
C ARG A 272 -13.40 -31.59 -17.72
N ALA A 273 -13.74 -32.01 -18.94
CA ALA A 273 -12.96 -33.01 -19.69
C ALA A 273 -11.52 -32.53 -19.91
N GLN A 274 -11.34 -31.26 -20.28
CA GLN A 274 -10.01 -30.69 -20.51
C GLN A 274 -9.16 -30.69 -19.22
N PHE A 275 -9.72 -30.33 -18.07
CA PHE A 275 -8.98 -30.40 -16.80
C PHE A 275 -8.72 -31.83 -16.35
N ALA A 276 -9.62 -32.78 -16.62
CA ALA A 276 -9.39 -34.19 -16.33
C ALA A 276 -8.22 -34.74 -17.17
N THR A 277 -8.14 -34.42 -18.45
CA THR A 277 -6.98 -34.79 -19.29
C THR A 277 -5.68 -34.17 -18.78
N LEU A 278 -5.71 -32.89 -18.39
CA LEU A 278 -4.51 -32.25 -17.83
C LEU A 278 -4.10 -32.88 -16.49
N ALA A 279 -5.07 -33.29 -15.67
CA ALA A 279 -4.83 -33.99 -14.41
C ALA A 279 -4.19 -35.36 -14.63
N SER A 280 -4.61 -36.11 -15.66
CA SER A 280 -3.97 -37.40 -15.98
C SER A 280 -2.51 -37.23 -16.41
N ALA A 281 -2.13 -36.08 -16.95
CA ALA A 281 -0.74 -35.70 -17.23
C ALA A 281 -0.01 -35.06 -16.03
N GLU A 282 -0.39 -35.46 -14.81
CA GLU A 282 0.23 -35.07 -13.54
C GLU A 282 0.24 -33.55 -13.25
N HIS A 283 -0.61 -32.77 -13.91
CA HIS A 283 -0.70 -31.34 -13.63
C HIS A 283 -1.44 -31.07 -12.32
N LEU A 284 -0.69 -30.78 -11.24
CA LEU A 284 -1.21 -30.63 -9.88
C LEU A 284 -2.45 -29.73 -9.75
N ALA A 285 -2.45 -28.53 -10.35
CA ALA A 285 -3.60 -27.64 -10.23
C ALA A 285 -4.82 -28.12 -11.05
N ALA A 286 -4.61 -28.95 -12.06
CA ALA A 286 -5.71 -29.56 -12.82
C ALA A 286 -6.28 -30.76 -12.07
N ALA A 287 -5.43 -31.57 -11.44
CA ALA A 287 -5.84 -32.64 -10.52
C ALA A 287 -6.68 -32.07 -9.38
N PHE A 288 -6.19 -31.00 -8.72
CA PHE A 288 -6.96 -30.28 -7.71
C PHE A 288 -8.33 -29.83 -8.24
N ARG A 289 -8.39 -29.25 -9.46
CA ARG A 289 -9.66 -28.83 -10.05
C ARG A 289 -10.62 -30.00 -10.21
N THR A 290 -10.14 -31.12 -10.75
CA THR A 290 -10.93 -32.33 -11.04
C THR A 290 -11.41 -33.04 -9.78
N GLU A 291 -10.54 -33.19 -8.78
CA GLU A 291 -10.80 -34.02 -7.60
C GLU A 291 -11.50 -33.26 -6.47
N VAL A 292 -11.33 -31.95 -6.39
CA VAL A 292 -11.84 -31.16 -5.25
C VAL A 292 -12.81 -30.07 -5.71
N PHE A 293 -12.38 -29.20 -6.63
CA PHE A 293 -13.17 -28.04 -7.03
C PHE A 293 -14.47 -28.42 -7.74
N PHE A 294 -14.41 -29.27 -8.77
CA PHE A 294 -15.58 -29.66 -9.54
C PHE A 294 -16.64 -30.39 -8.70
N PRO A 295 -16.29 -31.36 -7.83
CA PRO A 295 -17.26 -31.96 -6.91
C PRO A 295 -17.93 -30.96 -5.95
N ALA A 296 -17.17 -29.99 -5.41
CA ALA A 296 -17.71 -28.93 -4.57
C ALA A 296 -18.62 -27.96 -5.36
N TYR A 297 -18.21 -27.60 -6.57
CA TYR A 297 -19.02 -26.83 -7.51
C TYR A 297 -20.34 -27.56 -7.84
N ASP A 298 -20.31 -28.87 -8.07
CA ASP A 298 -21.52 -29.66 -8.35
C ASP A 298 -22.46 -29.68 -7.15
N GLN A 299 -21.92 -29.68 -5.93
CA GLN A 299 -22.73 -29.56 -4.70
C GLN A 299 -23.40 -28.19 -4.59
N ALA A 300 -22.68 -27.11 -4.92
CA ALA A 300 -23.23 -25.77 -4.94
C ALA A 300 -24.28 -25.61 -6.06
N LEU A 301 -24.01 -26.13 -7.26
CA LEU A 301 -24.91 -26.08 -8.41
C LEU A 301 -26.22 -26.84 -8.17
N ARG A 302 -26.18 -27.96 -7.43
CA ARG A 302 -27.41 -28.66 -6.99
C ARG A 302 -28.33 -27.80 -6.12
N ARG A 303 -27.80 -26.76 -5.47
CA ARG A 303 -28.57 -25.78 -4.68
C ARG A 303 -29.03 -24.58 -5.51
N GLY A 304 -28.55 -24.44 -6.74
CA GLY A 304 -28.90 -23.36 -7.67
C GLY A 304 -27.67 -22.71 -8.30
N ILE A 305 -27.87 -22.02 -9.42
CA ILE A 305 -26.78 -21.31 -10.12
C ILE A 305 -26.20 -20.19 -9.26
N THR A 306 -27.04 -19.51 -8.47
CA THR A 306 -26.63 -18.46 -7.52
C THR A 306 -25.62 -18.98 -6.49
N GLU A 307 -25.89 -20.13 -5.88
CA GLU A 307 -24.95 -20.77 -4.94
C GLU A 307 -23.66 -21.23 -5.62
N ALA A 308 -23.74 -21.73 -6.85
CA ALA A 308 -22.56 -22.09 -7.62
C ALA A 308 -21.67 -20.87 -7.93
N LEU A 309 -22.25 -19.74 -8.29
CA LEU A 309 -21.52 -18.49 -8.55
C LEU A 309 -20.89 -17.94 -7.27
N ARG A 310 -21.59 -18.00 -6.13
CA ARG A 310 -21.04 -17.64 -4.81
C ARG A 310 -19.86 -18.53 -4.40
N PHE A 311 -19.97 -19.83 -4.65
CA PHE A 311 -18.86 -20.76 -4.44
C PHE A 311 -17.64 -20.36 -5.29
N ILE A 312 -17.84 -20.02 -6.57
CA ILE A 312 -16.74 -19.58 -7.45
C ILE A 312 -16.08 -18.29 -6.94
N SER A 313 -16.88 -17.29 -6.52
CA SER A 313 -16.32 -16.02 -6.00
C SER A 313 -15.52 -16.24 -4.71
N THR A 314 -15.99 -17.15 -3.84
CA THR A 314 -15.30 -17.53 -2.59
C THR A 314 -14.02 -18.31 -2.88
N ASP A 315 -14.09 -19.38 -3.66
CA ASP A 315 -12.94 -20.22 -4.04
C ASP A 315 -11.82 -19.39 -4.68
N THR A 316 -12.19 -18.43 -5.53
CA THR A 316 -11.23 -17.51 -6.14
C THR A 316 -10.48 -16.68 -5.09
N SER A 317 -11.17 -16.28 -4.01
CA SER A 317 -10.60 -15.46 -2.93
C SER A 317 -9.62 -16.21 -2.05
N GLU A 318 -9.87 -17.50 -1.82
CA GLU A 318 -9.04 -18.34 -0.94
C GLU A 318 -7.76 -18.82 -1.63
N ARG A 319 -7.83 -19.05 -2.96
CA ARG A 319 -6.75 -19.71 -3.70
C ARG A 319 -5.82 -18.76 -4.43
N PHE A 320 -6.34 -17.65 -4.94
CA PHE A 320 -5.58 -16.76 -5.80
C PHE A 320 -5.17 -15.50 -5.06
N LEU A 321 -3.88 -15.21 -5.12
CA LEU A 321 -3.34 -13.94 -4.62
C LEU A 321 -3.72 -12.81 -5.58
N VAL A 322 -3.72 -11.57 -5.09
CA VAL A 322 -4.07 -10.39 -5.89
C VAL A 322 -3.18 -10.22 -7.13
N GLN A 323 -1.95 -10.71 -7.08
CA GLN A 323 -1.03 -10.70 -8.24
C GLN A 323 -1.57 -11.52 -9.44
N GLU A 324 -2.58 -12.36 -9.24
CA GLU A 324 -3.28 -13.12 -10.27
C GLU A 324 -4.55 -12.41 -10.77
N TRP A 325 -4.37 -11.16 -11.21
CA TRP A 325 -5.42 -10.23 -11.65
C TRP A 325 -6.53 -10.83 -12.55
N PRO A 326 -6.26 -11.72 -13.53
CA PRO A 326 -7.32 -12.27 -14.37
C PRO A 326 -8.39 -13.05 -13.60
N TRP A 327 -8.02 -13.74 -12.52
CA TRP A 327 -8.96 -14.46 -11.66
C TRP A 327 -9.74 -13.52 -10.76
N MET A 328 -9.05 -12.52 -10.21
CA MET A 328 -9.69 -11.48 -9.40
C MET A 328 -10.74 -10.72 -10.21
N ASP A 329 -10.45 -10.37 -11.48
CA ASP A 329 -11.42 -9.72 -12.35
C ASP A 329 -12.70 -10.57 -12.53
N VAL A 330 -12.57 -11.87 -12.82
CA VAL A 330 -13.75 -12.75 -13.01
C VAL A 330 -14.57 -12.83 -11.74
N LYS A 331 -13.92 -12.90 -10.57
CA LYS A 331 -14.62 -12.83 -9.29
C LYS A 331 -15.42 -11.53 -9.15
N PHE A 332 -14.82 -10.37 -9.40
CA PHE A 332 -15.53 -9.09 -9.25
C PHE A 332 -16.69 -8.97 -10.21
N GLU A 333 -16.55 -9.46 -11.44
CA GLU A 333 -17.65 -9.51 -12.41
C GLU A 333 -18.79 -10.45 -11.96
N ILE A 334 -18.46 -11.58 -11.34
CA ILE A 334 -19.45 -12.48 -10.73
C ILE A 334 -20.14 -11.81 -9.55
N LEU A 335 -19.40 -11.20 -8.62
CA LEU A 335 -19.97 -10.50 -7.46
C LEU A 335 -20.85 -9.32 -7.87
N GLU A 336 -20.41 -8.53 -8.86
CA GLU A 336 -21.18 -7.43 -9.42
C GLU A 336 -22.50 -7.94 -10.00
N PHE A 337 -22.44 -8.99 -10.83
CA PHE A 337 -23.64 -9.64 -11.35
C PHE A 337 -24.57 -10.15 -10.25
N LEU A 338 -24.02 -10.80 -9.21
CA LEU A 338 -24.78 -11.33 -8.09
C LEU A 338 -25.45 -10.21 -7.27
N PHE A 339 -24.73 -9.13 -6.96
CA PHE A 339 -25.29 -7.98 -6.23
C PHE A 339 -26.31 -7.18 -7.04
N GLU A 340 -26.14 -7.10 -8.37
CA GLU A 340 -27.14 -6.50 -9.25
C GLU A 340 -28.45 -7.28 -9.24
N THR A 341 -28.35 -8.61 -9.20
CA THR A 341 -29.48 -9.54 -9.44
C THR A 341 -30.19 -9.91 -8.15
N TYR A 342 -29.44 -10.09 -7.05
CA TYR A 342 -29.92 -10.54 -5.75
C TYR A 342 -29.58 -9.59 -4.60
N PRO A 343 -29.81 -8.27 -4.72
CA PRO A 343 -29.38 -7.28 -3.72
C PRO A 343 -30.09 -7.41 -2.36
N GLN A 344 -31.15 -8.22 -2.28
CA GLN A 344 -31.98 -8.39 -1.08
C GLN A 344 -31.66 -9.67 -0.31
N GLU A 345 -30.78 -10.53 -0.84
CA GLU A 345 -30.52 -11.82 -0.21
C GLU A 345 -29.68 -11.66 1.06
N PRO A 346 -29.98 -12.40 2.15
CA PRO A 346 -29.29 -12.25 3.43
C PRO A 346 -27.77 -12.44 3.36
N TRP A 347 -27.31 -13.29 2.45
CA TRP A 347 -25.89 -13.58 2.28
C TRP A 347 -25.08 -12.40 1.73
N VAL A 348 -25.73 -11.39 1.12
CA VAL A 348 -25.04 -10.20 0.60
C VAL A 348 -24.33 -9.46 1.75
N TYR A 349 -24.91 -9.45 2.95
CA TYR A 349 -24.26 -8.87 4.13
C TYR A 349 -22.91 -9.54 4.43
N GLU A 350 -22.86 -10.87 4.45
CA GLU A 350 -21.66 -11.65 4.77
C GLU A 350 -20.59 -11.47 3.70
N GLU A 351 -20.98 -11.47 2.42
CA GLU A 351 -20.07 -11.20 1.31
C GLU A 351 -19.44 -9.81 1.47
N VAL A 352 -20.26 -8.77 1.66
CA VAL A 352 -19.79 -7.38 1.84
C VAL A 352 -18.86 -7.25 3.06
N GLU A 353 -19.16 -7.93 4.18
CA GLU A 353 -18.27 -7.99 5.34
C GLU A 353 -16.91 -8.62 4.99
N GLY A 354 -16.91 -9.74 4.26
CA GLY A 354 -15.71 -10.41 3.78
C GLY A 354 -14.85 -9.54 2.86
N LEU A 355 -15.45 -8.62 2.10
CA LEU A 355 -14.74 -7.70 1.21
C LEU A 355 -13.79 -6.75 1.98
N LEU A 356 -14.09 -6.39 3.24
CA LEU A 356 -13.22 -5.50 4.02
C LEU A 356 -11.82 -6.10 4.26
N ALA A 357 -11.74 -7.40 4.57
CA ALA A 357 -10.46 -8.09 4.78
C ALA A 357 -9.61 -8.14 3.49
N GLN A 358 -10.27 -8.04 2.34
CA GLN A 358 -9.65 -8.16 1.02
C GLN A 358 -9.36 -6.81 0.37
N ALA A 359 -10.10 -5.77 0.75
CA ALA A 359 -9.96 -4.41 0.27
C ALA A 359 -8.53 -3.85 0.37
N GLN A 360 -7.78 -4.21 1.42
CA GLN A 360 -6.38 -3.79 1.56
C GLN A 360 -5.45 -4.41 0.52
N ARG A 361 -5.89 -5.48 -0.15
CA ARG A 361 -5.06 -6.25 -1.07
C ARG A 361 -5.41 -5.96 -2.52
N VAL A 362 -6.62 -5.51 -2.86
CA VAL A 362 -7.14 -5.40 -4.23
C VAL A 362 -7.32 -3.95 -4.65
N ASP A 363 -7.21 -3.67 -5.96
CA ASP A 363 -7.49 -2.37 -6.57
C ASP A 363 -8.90 -1.83 -6.22
N ARG A 364 -8.91 -0.60 -5.70
CA ARG A 364 -10.12 0.14 -5.31
C ARG A 364 -11.06 0.40 -6.48
N LYS A 365 -10.53 0.53 -7.71
CA LYS A 365 -11.33 0.74 -8.93
C LYS A 365 -12.35 -0.38 -9.19
N ARG A 366 -12.14 -1.56 -8.61
CA ARG A 366 -13.09 -2.68 -8.68
C ARG A 366 -14.04 -2.72 -7.49
N TYR A 367 -13.52 -2.40 -6.30
CA TYR A 367 -14.29 -2.50 -5.06
C TYR A 367 -15.31 -1.38 -4.87
N VAL A 368 -14.98 -0.15 -5.25
CA VAL A 368 -15.87 1.01 -5.05
C VAL A 368 -17.18 0.87 -5.83
N PRO A 369 -17.17 0.58 -7.15
CA PRO A 369 -18.41 0.41 -7.91
C PRO A 369 -19.28 -0.72 -7.36
N LEU A 370 -18.64 -1.83 -6.94
CA LEU A 370 -19.34 -2.98 -6.38
C LEU A 370 -20.14 -2.61 -5.12
N LEU A 371 -19.50 -1.90 -4.17
CA LEU A 371 -20.15 -1.47 -2.92
C LEU A 371 -21.24 -0.42 -3.20
N GLU A 372 -21.01 0.48 -4.14
CA GLU A 372 -22.03 1.44 -4.61
C GLU A 372 -23.25 0.74 -5.19
N THR A 373 -23.06 -0.33 -5.99
CA THR A 373 -24.16 -1.15 -6.49
C THR A 373 -24.98 -1.74 -5.35
N VAL A 374 -24.35 -2.26 -4.29
CA VAL A 374 -25.06 -2.78 -3.12
C VAL A 374 -25.86 -1.67 -2.45
N ILE A 375 -25.23 -0.53 -2.15
CA ILE A 375 -25.86 0.62 -1.48
C ILE A 375 -27.07 1.12 -2.28
N ALA A 376 -26.96 1.19 -3.61
CA ALA A 376 -28.00 1.70 -4.49
C ALA A 376 -29.18 0.73 -4.69
N ARG A 377 -28.94 -0.59 -4.61
CA ARG A 377 -29.95 -1.60 -4.97
C ARG A 377 -30.59 -2.31 -3.80
N THR A 378 -29.92 -2.41 -2.65
CA THR A 378 -30.49 -3.10 -1.49
C THR A 378 -31.55 -2.26 -0.78
N ARG A 379 -32.62 -2.89 -0.31
CA ARG A 379 -33.63 -2.27 0.57
C ARG A 379 -33.39 -2.63 2.02
N ASP A 380 -32.54 -3.62 2.29
CA ASP A 380 -32.13 -3.96 3.64
C ASP A 380 -31.17 -2.90 4.18
N ARG A 381 -31.64 -2.14 5.18
CA ARG A 381 -30.85 -1.08 5.82
C ARG A 381 -29.55 -1.61 6.41
N ARG A 382 -29.57 -2.83 6.97
CA ARG A 382 -28.39 -3.42 7.61
C ARG A 382 -27.29 -3.70 6.59
N THR A 383 -27.65 -4.28 5.44
CA THR A 383 -26.73 -4.52 4.32
C THR A 383 -26.21 -3.20 3.71
N ALA A 384 -27.08 -2.20 3.55
CA ALA A 384 -26.66 -0.88 3.06
C ALA A 384 -25.66 -0.20 4.02
N ASP A 385 -25.90 -0.26 5.33
CA ASP A 385 -25.00 0.27 6.37
C ASP A 385 -23.64 -0.43 6.34
N GLN A 386 -23.64 -1.76 6.24
CA GLN A 386 -22.42 -2.57 6.10
C GLN A 386 -21.63 -2.17 4.84
N ALA A 387 -22.29 -2.01 3.69
CA ALA A 387 -21.64 -1.60 2.46
C ALA A 387 -21.06 -0.17 2.55
N ARG A 388 -21.78 0.78 3.15
CA ARG A 388 -21.25 2.13 3.42
C ARG A 388 -20.04 2.10 4.33
N PHE A 389 -20.08 1.29 5.39
CA PHE A 389 -18.97 1.18 6.33
C PHE A 389 -17.70 0.63 5.66
N VAL A 390 -17.83 -0.44 4.88
CA VAL A 390 -16.71 -1.03 4.14
C VAL A 390 -16.18 -0.07 3.07
N LEU A 391 -17.07 0.70 2.42
CA LEU A 391 -16.69 1.74 1.46
C LEU A 391 -15.92 2.87 2.15
N ALA A 392 -16.41 3.39 3.27
CA ALA A 392 -15.74 4.45 4.04
C ALA A 392 -14.34 4.02 4.50
N LYS A 393 -14.21 2.78 5.00
CA LYS A 393 -12.93 2.19 5.41
C LYS A 393 -11.93 2.02 4.26
N ASN A 394 -12.41 1.83 3.03
CA ASN A 394 -11.54 1.84 1.86
C ASN A 394 -11.07 3.24 1.53
N LEU A 395 -12.03 4.16 1.41
CA LEU A 395 -11.81 5.52 0.96
C LEU A 395 -10.98 6.34 1.97
N GLU A 396 -11.02 6.03 3.28
CA GLU A 396 -10.17 6.70 4.29
C GLU A 396 -8.68 6.44 4.04
N THR A 397 -8.36 5.27 3.47
CA THR A 397 -7.01 4.93 3.03
C THR A 397 -6.76 5.41 1.59
N GLY A 398 -7.64 6.26 1.05
CA GLY A 398 -7.54 6.93 -0.24
C GLY A 398 -6.18 7.56 -0.54
N SER A 399 -5.88 7.69 -1.83
CA SER A 399 -4.74 8.47 -2.29
C SER A 399 -5.16 9.90 -2.67
N THR A 400 -6.46 10.17 -2.87
CA THR A 400 -6.95 11.52 -3.19
C THR A 400 -7.72 12.12 -2.02
N PHE A 401 -7.85 13.44 -2.02
CA PHE A 401 -8.64 14.13 -1.01
C PHE A 401 -10.14 13.98 -1.22
N GLU A 402 -10.60 13.87 -2.46
CA GLU A 402 -12.00 13.57 -2.76
C GLU A 402 -12.44 12.24 -2.13
N GLU A 403 -11.57 11.21 -2.15
CA GLU A 403 -11.81 9.94 -1.47
C GLU A 403 -11.94 10.14 0.05
N LEU A 404 -11.04 10.91 0.67
CA LEU A 404 -11.11 11.18 2.12
C LEU A 404 -12.36 11.98 2.51
N GLN A 405 -12.74 13.00 1.72
CA GLN A 405 -13.98 13.75 1.92
C GLN A 405 -15.19 12.83 1.84
N ARG A 406 -15.21 11.94 0.84
CA ARG A 406 -16.27 10.97 0.65
C ARG A 406 -16.32 9.96 1.81
N ALA A 407 -15.17 9.50 2.30
CA ALA A 407 -15.09 8.66 3.48
C ALA A 407 -15.70 9.34 4.72
N MET A 408 -15.41 10.62 4.93
CA MET A 408 -15.97 11.38 6.05
C MET A 408 -17.47 11.64 5.93
N ALA A 409 -17.97 11.88 4.71
CA ALA A 409 -19.41 11.99 4.47
C ALA A 409 -20.11 10.65 4.82
N LEU A 410 -19.56 9.53 4.38
CA LEU A 410 -20.07 8.20 4.71
C LEU A 410 -20.00 7.91 6.22
N TYR A 411 -18.91 8.25 6.91
CA TYR A 411 -18.83 8.08 8.35
C TYR A 411 -19.86 8.92 9.10
N THR A 412 -20.11 10.16 8.64
CA THR A 412 -21.17 11.01 9.20
C THR A 412 -22.54 10.36 9.03
N GLU A 413 -22.85 9.89 7.82
CA GLU A 413 -24.11 9.19 7.54
C GLU A 413 -24.28 7.94 8.42
N ILE A 414 -23.21 7.15 8.63
CA ILE A 414 -23.22 5.95 9.47
C ILE A 414 -23.47 6.31 10.94
N VAL A 415 -22.78 7.33 11.47
CA VAL A 415 -22.93 7.75 12.88
C VAL A 415 -24.37 8.20 13.18
N GLU A 416 -24.99 8.89 12.23
CA GLU A 416 -26.34 9.43 12.35
C GLU A 416 -27.42 8.37 12.15
N ASN A 417 -27.26 7.50 11.14
CA ASN A 417 -28.37 6.71 10.61
C ASN A 417 -28.23 5.20 10.80
N SER A 418 -27.03 4.68 11.08
CA SER A 418 -26.83 3.23 11.08
C SER A 418 -27.53 2.54 12.26
N SER A 419 -28.07 1.35 12.01
CA SER A 419 -28.62 0.49 13.07
C SER A 419 -27.56 -0.35 13.80
N ILE A 420 -26.31 -0.37 13.33
CA ILE A 420 -25.25 -1.25 13.81
C ILE A 420 -24.34 -0.48 14.78
N GLU A 421 -24.53 -0.69 16.08
CA GLU A 421 -23.85 0.06 17.15
C GLU A 421 -22.31 -0.01 17.07
N ARG A 422 -21.76 -1.16 16.69
CA ARG A 422 -20.30 -1.32 16.50
C ARG A 422 -19.79 -0.38 15.41
N GLN A 423 -20.46 -0.35 14.26
CA GLN A 423 -20.07 0.48 13.12
C GLN A 423 -20.20 1.97 13.45
N ARG A 424 -21.25 2.37 14.17
CA ARG A 424 -21.41 3.76 14.63
C ARG A 424 -20.24 4.22 15.47
N LYS A 425 -19.82 3.42 16.46
CA LYS A 425 -18.67 3.75 17.32
C LYS A 425 -17.38 3.84 16.53
N GLU A 426 -17.12 2.87 15.65
CA GLU A 426 -15.91 2.88 14.82
C GLU A 426 -15.90 4.05 13.81
N ALA A 427 -17.06 4.38 13.23
CA ALA A 427 -17.23 5.52 12.33
C ALA A 427 -17.09 6.87 13.07
N GLU A 428 -17.61 6.99 14.30
CA GLU A 428 -17.43 8.18 15.13
C GLU A 428 -15.95 8.41 15.43
N VAL A 429 -15.24 7.36 15.86
CA VAL A 429 -13.80 7.42 16.11
C VAL A 429 -13.04 7.80 14.84
N ALA A 430 -13.36 7.20 13.70
CA ALA A 430 -12.69 7.51 12.44
C ALA A 430 -12.97 8.94 11.96
N ARG A 431 -14.24 9.35 11.92
CA ARG A 431 -14.65 10.73 11.55
C ARG A 431 -13.94 11.76 12.40
N ASP A 432 -13.95 11.56 13.72
CA ASP A 432 -13.33 12.50 14.66
C ASP A 432 -11.80 12.46 14.55
N ALA A 433 -11.21 11.30 14.25
CA ALA A 433 -9.78 11.17 14.03
C ALA A 433 -9.28 11.97 12.81
N PHE A 434 -10.13 12.14 11.79
CA PHE A 434 -9.79 12.87 10.59
C PHE A 434 -10.24 14.34 10.62
N SER A 435 -11.18 14.74 11.46
CA SER A 435 -11.77 16.08 11.43
C SER A 435 -10.76 17.21 11.68
N TRP A 436 -9.72 16.98 12.49
CA TRP A 436 -8.68 18.00 12.76
C TRP A 436 -7.61 18.10 11.67
N VAL A 437 -7.70 17.26 10.63
CA VAL A 437 -6.75 17.26 9.51
C VAL A 437 -7.42 17.49 8.15
N MET A 438 -8.68 17.91 8.15
CA MET A 438 -9.42 18.30 6.94
C MET A 438 -9.21 19.78 6.61
N PRO A 439 -9.43 20.19 5.34
CA PRO A 439 -9.52 21.60 5.00
C PRO A 439 -10.51 22.36 5.88
N GLY A 440 -10.09 23.55 6.32
CA GLY A 440 -10.78 24.35 7.33
C GLY A 440 -10.30 24.10 8.76
N ALA A 441 -9.60 23.00 9.04
CA ALA A 441 -8.98 22.77 10.35
C ALA A 441 -7.63 23.48 10.46
N LEU A 442 -7.32 23.99 11.66
CA LEU A 442 -5.97 24.45 11.97
C LEU A 442 -5.01 23.26 11.99
N MET A 443 -3.90 23.38 11.26
CA MET A 443 -2.85 22.36 11.26
C MET A 443 -2.28 22.22 12.68
N PRO A 444 -2.22 20.99 13.24
CA PRO A 444 -1.55 20.75 14.51
C PRO A 444 -0.08 21.20 14.47
N THR A 445 0.39 21.80 15.55
CA THR A 445 1.80 22.19 15.66
C THR A 445 2.68 20.97 15.90
N PHE A 446 3.89 21.00 15.35
CA PHE A 446 4.88 19.95 15.52
C PHE A 446 6.31 20.52 15.46
N GLU A 447 7.21 19.73 16.04
CA GLU A 447 8.66 19.89 15.93
C GLU A 447 9.27 18.68 15.22
N ALA A 448 10.32 18.92 14.44
CA ALA A 448 11.10 17.88 13.75
C ALA A 448 12.55 18.34 13.54
N ARG A 449 13.38 17.48 12.94
CA ARG A 449 14.74 17.82 12.50
C ARG A 449 14.93 17.41 11.05
N ASP A 450 15.55 18.28 10.27
CA ASP A 450 15.90 17.96 8.89
C ASP A 450 17.16 17.08 8.80
N GLY A 451 17.47 16.63 7.58
CA GLY A 451 18.67 15.83 7.31
C GLY A 451 20.01 16.58 7.46
N GLU A 452 20.00 17.86 7.81
CA GLU A 452 21.18 18.65 8.20
C GLU A 452 21.29 18.81 9.73
N GLY A 453 20.31 18.30 10.47
CA GLY A 453 20.23 18.41 11.93
C GLY A 453 19.64 19.74 12.41
N LEU A 454 19.12 20.57 11.51
CA LEU A 454 18.46 21.82 11.87
C LEU A 454 17.03 21.54 12.33
N ASP A 455 16.62 22.23 13.39
CA ASP A 455 15.27 22.11 13.93
C ASP A 455 14.24 22.70 12.95
N ILE A 456 13.11 22.02 12.87
CA ILE A 456 11.90 22.42 12.17
C ILE A 456 10.84 22.64 13.23
N ASP A 457 10.31 23.85 13.26
CA ASP A 457 9.17 24.21 14.10
C ASP A 457 8.08 24.73 13.17
N SER A 458 6.94 24.03 13.14
CA SER A 458 5.79 24.35 12.30
C SER A 458 5.24 25.77 12.51
N THR A 459 5.40 26.35 13.70
CA THR A 459 4.85 27.68 14.03
C THR A 459 5.61 28.80 13.30
N LYS A 460 6.88 28.58 12.97
CA LYS A 460 7.74 29.54 12.25
C LYS A 460 7.35 29.72 10.78
N TYR A 461 6.44 28.88 10.29
CA TYR A 461 5.89 28.97 8.93
C TYR A 461 4.56 29.75 8.89
N ARG A 462 4.13 30.40 9.98
CA ARG A 462 3.04 31.38 9.92
C ARG A 462 3.42 32.59 9.06
N GLY A 463 2.44 33.20 8.40
CA GLY A 463 2.63 34.31 7.47
C GLY A 463 3.13 33.90 6.08
N ARG A 464 3.16 32.59 5.78
CA ARG A 464 3.52 32.03 4.47
C ARG A 464 2.73 30.76 4.21
N ILE A 465 2.62 30.38 2.95
CA ILE A 465 1.97 29.13 2.58
C ILE A 465 2.95 27.99 2.86
N LEU A 466 2.47 26.92 3.49
CA LEU A 466 3.25 25.74 3.82
C LEU A 466 2.68 24.52 3.10
N MET A 467 3.49 23.89 2.26
CA MET A 467 3.18 22.61 1.64
C MET A 467 3.99 21.50 2.34
N LEU A 468 3.29 20.60 3.03
CA LEU A 468 3.88 19.39 3.59
C LEU A 468 3.83 18.27 2.56
N TYR A 469 4.94 17.55 2.40
CA TYR A 469 5.08 16.46 1.43
C TYR A 469 5.61 15.19 2.10
N PHE A 470 4.78 14.16 2.23
CA PHE A 470 5.13 12.88 2.84
C PHE A 470 5.47 11.87 1.76
N TRP A 471 6.66 11.28 1.80
CA TRP A 471 7.18 10.47 0.69
C TRP A 471 8.23 9.43 1.14
N GLY A 472 8.65 8.56 0.22
CA GLY A 472 9.73 7.60 0.47
C GLY A 472 10.26 6.96 -0.81
N PHE A 473 11.55 6.61 -0.85
CA PHE A 473 12.20 5.96 -2.00
C PHE A 473 11.63 4.58 -2.30
N TRP A 474 11.05 3.94 -1.28
CA TRP A 474 10.36 2.66 -1.40
C TRP A 474 9.00 2.76 -2.11
N SER A 475 8.43 3.96 -2.30
CA SER A 475 7.16 4.19 -3.00
C SER A 475 7.42 4.60 -4.45
N PRO A 476 7.05 3.76 -5.44
CA PRO A 476 7.14 4.11 -6.85
C PRO A 476 6.41 5.40 -7.20
N GLU A 477 5.21 5.60 -6.64
CA GLU A 477 4.37 6.78 -6.86
C GLU A 477 5.05 8.05 -6.33
N SER A 478 5.73 7.96 -5.18
CA SER A 478 6.53 9.08 -4.66
C SER A 478 7.67 9.43 -5.61
N MET A 479 8.35 8.42 -6.17
CA MET A 479 9.45 8.62 -7.10
C MET A 479 9.00 9.26 -8.42
N GLU A 480 7.82 8.90 -8.91
CA GLU A 480 7.19 9.52 -10.08
C GLU A 480 6.74 10.96 -9.83
N ASP A 481 6.41 11.30 -8.57
CA ASP A 481 5.88 12.60 -8.18
C ASP A 481 6.97 13.66 -7.84
N ILE A 482 8.21 13.23 -7.53
CA ILE A 482 9.33 14.15 -7.23
C ILE A 482 9.55 15.24 -8.30
N PRO A 483 9.55 14.94 -9.62
CA PRO A 483 9.70 15.97 -10.66
C PRO A 483 8.63 17.07 -10.56
N ARG A 484 7.39 16.71 -10.21
CA ARG A 484 6.29 17.67 -10.03
C ARG A 484 6.56 18.60 -8.83
N VAL A 485 6.93 18.03 -7.69
CA VAL A 485 7.22 18.82 -6.47
C VAL A 485 8.45 19.73 -6.68
N ASN A 486 9.47 19.26 -7.41
CA ASN A 486 10.60 20.11 -7.80
C ASN A 486 10.18 21.26 -8.72
N ALA A 487 9.27 21.02 -9.66
CA ALA A 487 8.76 22.07 -10.54
C ALA A 487 7.99 23.13 -9.73
N LEU A 488 7.16 22.72 -8.76
CA LEU A 488 6.50 23.64 -7.83
C LEU A 488 7.51 24.45 -7.02
N HIS A 489 8.50 23.78 -6.43
CA HIS A 489 9.54 24.45 -5.64
C HIS A 489 10.31 25.50 -6.47
N ALA A 490 10.65 25.17 -7.72
CA ALA A 490 11.32 26.09 -8.62
C ALA A 490 10.42 27.28 -9.02
N LYS A 491 9.16 27.01 -9.40
CA LYS A 491 8.18 28.03 -9.84
C LYS A 491 7.91 29.07 -8.75
N TYR A 492 7.81 28.64 -7.49
CA TYR A 492 7.44 29.50 -6.36
C TYR A 492 8.63 29.88 -5.46
N SER A 493 9.87 29.68 -5.92
CA SER A 493 11.09 29.92 -5.13
C SER A 493 11.23 31.36 -4.60
N GLU A 494 10.76 32.34 -5.36
CA GLU A 494 10.78 33.76 -5.00
C GLU A 494 9.52 34.23 -4.24
N GLN A 495 8.59 33.33 -3.98
CA GLN A 495 7.28 33.62 -3.38
C GLN A 495 7.22 33.08 -1.95
N PRO A 496 6.29 33.56 -1.10
CA PRO A 496 6.14 33.08 0.29
C PRO A 496 5.48 31.69 0.35
N LEU A 497 6.02 30.72 -0.38
CA LEU A 497 5.73 29.30 -0.28
C LEU A 497 6.93 28.58 0.35
N SER A 498 6.68 27.71 1.32
CA SER A 498 7.68 26.80 1.85
C SER A 498 7.23 25.36 1.67
N ILE A 499 8.10 24.52 1.12
CA ILE A 499 7.84 23.08 0.95
C ILE A 499 8.67 22.32 1.97
N LEU A 500 8.00 21.50 2.79
CA LEU A 500 8.62 20.66 3.81
C LEU A 500 8.32 19.18 3.56
N GLY A 501 9.37 18.43 3.28
CA GLY A 501 9.33 16.99 3.09
C GLY A 501 9.40 16.21 4.39
N PHE A 502 8.70 15.09 4.47
CA PHE A 502 8.86 14.05 5.48
C PHE A 502 9.15 12.73 4.78
N ASN A 503 10.42 12.35 4.77
CA ASN A 503 10.89 11.12 4.16
C ASN A 503 10.83 9.97 5.17
N THR A 504 10.27 8.82 4.77
CA THR A 504 10.09 7.66 5.67
C THR A 504 11.14 6.56 5.55
N ASP A 505 12.25 6.83 4.86
CA ASP A 505 13.33 5.87 4.73
C ASP A 505 14.23 5.86 5.97
N THR A 506 15.03 4.81 6.08
CA THR A 506 16.02 4.66 7.16
C THR A 506 17.36 5.34 6.84
N VAL A 507 17.49 5.89 5.63
CA VAL A 507 18.73 6.48 5.11
C VAL A 507 18.48 7.94 4.74
N SER A 508 19.35 8.85 5.19
CA SER A 508 19.27 10.26 4.84
C SER A 508 19.24 10.49 3.33
N TYR A 509 18.38 11.41 2.87
CA TYR A 509 18.22 11.75 1.45
C TYR A 509 19.53 12.16 0.76
N LYS A 510 20.48 12.78 1.50
CA LYS A 510 21.82 13.12 0.98
C LYS A 510 22.64 11.88 0.61
N SER A 511 22.47 10.78 1.35
CA SER A 511 23.14 9.51 1.06
C SER A 511 22.49 8.79 -0.13
N TYR A 512 21.22 9.07 -0.41
CA TYR A 512 20.49 8.49 -1.54
C TYR A 512 20.78 9.24 -2.85
N ALA A 513 20.89 10.57 -2.80
CA ALA A 513 21.31 11.39 -3.94
C ALA A 513 22.67 10.96 -4.51
N GLY A 514 23.59 10.49 -3.65
CA GLY A 514 24.88 9.95 -4.05
C GLY A 514 24.85 8.54 -4.66
N ARG A 515 23.76 7.76 -4.52
CA ARG A 515 23.66 6.36 -5.02
C ARG A 515 22.79 6.18 -6.25
N SER A 516 21.77 7.00 -6.47
CA SER A 516 20.74 6.74 -7.49
C SER A 516 20.96 7.45 -8.82
N GLY A 517 21.77 8.51 -8.87
CA GLY A 517 21.98 9.33 -10.08
C GLY A 517 20.69 9.92 -10.67
N LYS A 518 19.57 9.93 -9.94
CA LYS A 518 18.24 10.32 -10.42
C LYS A 518 17.58 11.32 -9.47
N VAL A 519 17.19 12.45 -10.07
CA VAL A 519 16.36 13.59 -9.61
C VAL A 519 16.73 14.16 -8.23
N GLY A 520 17.45 15.28 -8.23
CA GLY A 520 17.78 16.02 -7.01
C GLY A 520 16.53 16.57 -6.31
N ILE A 521 16.46 16.43 -4.99
CA ILE A 521 15.38 16.98 -4.16
C ILE A 521 15.75 18.42 -3.83
N THR A 522 14.86 19.37 -4.14
CA THR A 522 15.16 20.81 -4.00
C THR A 522 14.60 21.43 -2.72
N TRP A 523 13.71 20.73 -2.01
CA TRP A 523 13.05 21.22 -0.79
C TRP A 523 13.66 20.66 0.51
N ARG A 524 13.36 21.30 1.64
CA ARG A 524 13.82 20.90 2.99
C ARG A 524 13.11 19.62 3.43
N CYS A 525 13.83 18.66 4.03
CA CYS A 525 13.24 17.35 4.36
C CYS A 525 13.66 16.81 5.74
N SER A 526 12.67 16.40 6.53
CA SER A 526 12.79 15.64 7.79
C SER A 526 12.87 14.13 7.53
N LEU A 527 13.62 13.42 8.39
CA LEU A 527 13.70 11.95 8.36
C LEU A 527 12.77 11.34 9.42
N GLU A 528 11.64 10.82 8.96
CA GLU A 528 10.72 9.99 9.73
C GLU A 528 11.17 8.53 9.62
N THR A 529 12.12 8.08 10.43
CA THR A 529 12.72 6.72 10.35
C THR A 529 11.74 5.52 10.45
N LYS A 530 10.42 5.76 10.50
CA LYS A 530 9.34 4.77 10.54
C LYS A 530 8.15 5.20 9.66
N ARG A 531 7.56 4.24 8.94
CA ARG A 531 6.31 4.40 8.14
C ARG A 531 5.04 4.71 8.95
N LYS A 532 5.14 4.79 10.28
CA LYS A 532 4.10 5.25 11.21
C LYS A 532 4.67 6.25 12.22
N GLY A 533 5.50 7.17 11.75
CA GLY A 533 6.12 8.22 12.56
C GLY A 533 5.08 9.13 13.24
N PRO A 534 5.46 9.84 14.31
CA PRO A 534 4.54 10.67 15.10
C PRO A 534 3.89 11.78 14.26
N ARG A 535 4.61 12.39 13.31
CA ARG A 535 4.06 13.43 12.42
C ARG A 535 3.04 12.89 11.42
N LEU A 536 3.23 11.65 10.96
CA LEU A 536 2.26 10.98 10.08
C LEU A 536 0.96 10.70 10.83
N GLN A 537 1.05 10.24 12.08
CA GLN A 537 -0.14 10.03 12.91
C GLN A 537 -0.84 11.35 13.24
N LEU A 538 -0.06 12.38 13.60
CA LEU A 538 -0.57 13.70 13.92
C LEU A 538 -1.35 14.33 12.76
N LEU A 539 -0.83 14.20 11.54
CA LEU A 539 -1.40 14.80 10.32
C LEU A 539 -2.29 13.82 9.52
N GLY A 540 -2.60 12.64 10.08
CA GLY A 540 -3.47 11.64 9.46
C GLY A 540 -2.97 11.15 8.10
N VAL A 541 -1.68 10.85 7.99
CA VAL A 541 -1.03 10.38 6.76
C VAL A 541 -0.82 8.88 6.81
N PHE A 542 -1.50 8.16 5.90
CA PHE A 542 -1.47 6.70 5.84
C PHE A 542 -0.95 6.13 4.50
N ASN A 543 -0.82 6.98 3.47
CA ASN A 543 -0.33 6.60 2.14
C ASN A 543 0.71 7.59 1.60
N PHE A 544 1.45 7.16 0.60
CA PHE A 544 2.56 7.91 0.02
C PHE A 544 2.46 7.90 -1.51
N PRO A 545 2.72 9.03 -2.18
CA PRO A 545 2.96 10.34 -1.57
C PRO A 545 1.68 10.93 -0.98
N THR A 546 1.82 11.81 0.02
CA THR A 546 0.72 12.65 0.53
C THR A 546 1.16 14.10 0.59
N THR A 547 0.36 15.00 0.03
CA THR A 547 0.57 16.46 0.09
C THR A 547 -0.48 17.11 0.97
N ILE A 548 -0.10 18.07 1.81
CA ILE A 548 -1.01 18.92 2.60
C ILE A 548 -0.60 20.38 2.34
N ILE A 549 -1.53 21.23 1.93
CA ILE A 549 -1.32 22.66 1.68
C ILE A 549 -2.02 23.44 2.78
N VAL A 550 -1.27 24.34 3.42
CA VAL A 550 -1.66 25.14 4.58
C VAL A 550 -1.45 26.61 4.24
N ASP A 551 -2.41 27.46 4.56
CA ASP A 551 -2.30 28.91 4.34
C ASP A 551 -1.45 29.61 5.41
N ALA A 552 -1.33 30.95 5.29
CA ALA A 552 -0.49 31.78 6.13
C ALA A 552 -0.95 31.79 7.60
N GLU A 553 -2.24 31.58 7.85
CA GLU A 553 -2.88 31.52 9.15
C GLU A 553 -2.69 30.14 9.81
N GLY A 554 -2.26 29.15 9.03
CA GLY A 554 -2.05 27.79 9.49
C GLY A 554 -3.25 26.87 9.34
N VAL A 555 -4.23 27.27 8.54
CA VAL A 555 -5.41 26.47 8.22
C VAL A 555 -5.07 25.55 7.05
N ILE A 556 -5.44 24.28 7.17
CA ILE A 556 -5.33 23.32 6.06
C ILE A 556 -6.31 23.77 4.98
N ARG A 557 -5.85 23.93 3.74
CA ARG A 557 -6.67 24.36 2.59
C ARG A 557 -6.80 23.30 1.53
N GLY A 558 -5.85 22.37 1.45
CA GLY A 558 -5.90 21.27 0.49
C GLY A 558 -5.09 20.07 0.93
N ARG A 559 -5.46 18.90 0.41
CA ARG A 559 -4.70 17.65 0.56
C ARG A 559 -4.73 16.88 -0.74
N ASN A 560 -3.68 16.10 -1.02
CA ASN A 560 -3.58 15.16 -2.15
C ASN A 560 -4.29 15.62 -3.44
N LEU A 561 -4.07 16.88 -3.78
CA LEU A 561 -4.58 17.49 -5.00
C LEU A 561 -3.67 17.07 -6.15
N ASP A 562 -4.24 16.97 -7.36
CA ASP A 562 -3.44 16.81 -8.56
C ASP A 562 -2.57 18.07 -8.81
N ASN A 563 -1.75 18.04 -9.87
CA ASN A 563 -0.85 19.16 -10.14
C ASN A 563 -1.59 20.47 -10.42
N GLN A 564 -2.65 20.42 -11.24
CA GLN A 564 -3.37 21.61 -11.66
C GLN A 564 -4.12 22.23 -10.48
N ALA A 565 -4.78 21.40 -9.67
CA ALA A 565 -5.48 21.82 -8.47
C ALA A 565 -4.52 22.32 -7.38
N SER A 566 -3.34 21.70 -7.23
CA SER A 566 -2.30 22.18 -6.31
C SER A 566 -1.80 23.57 -6.71
N GLU A 567 -1.45 23.77 -7.98
CA GLU A 567 -1.00 25.07 -8.51
C GLU A 567 -2.07 26.13 -8.38
N ALA A 568 -3.31 25.83 -8.78
CA ALA A 568 -4.43 26.77 -8.69
C ALA A 568 -4.70 27.18 -7.24
N LEU A 569 -4.65 26.24 -6.28
CA LEU A 569 -4.81 26.55 -4.87
C LEU A 569 -3.65 27.42 -4.36
N ILE A 570 -2.41 27.07 -4.68
CA ILE A 570 -1.23 27.84 -4.26
C ILE A 570 -1.29 29.26 -4.85
N ASP A 571 -1.61 29.42 -6.13
CA ASP A 571 -1.77 30.71 -6.79
C ASP A 571 -2.88 31.56 -6.12
N SER A 572 -4.01 30.93 -5.75
CA SER A 572 -5.10 31.59 -5.00
C SER A 572 -4.61 32.10 -3.64
N LEU A 573 -3.94 31.24 -2.87
CA LEU A 573 -3.42 31.59 -1.53
C LEU A 573 -2.35 32.68 -1.60
N LEU A 574 -1.52 32.67 -2.65
CA LEU A 574 -0.51 33.70 -2.87
C LEU A 574 -1.14 35.04 -3.25
N ALA A 575 -2.21 35.01 -4.04
CA ALA A 575 -2.99 36.21 -4.35
C ALA A 575 -3.69 36.76 -3.10
N GLU A 576 -4.26 35.87 -2.25
CA GLU A 576 -4.83 36.20 -0.94
C GLU A 576 -3.77 36.90 -0.06
N LEU A 577 -2.52 36.43 -0.07
CA LEU A 577 -1.42 37.01 0.72
C LEU A 577 -0.84 38.31 0.12
N ALA A 578 -0.77 38.42 -1.21
CA ALA A 578 -0.15 39.55 -1.92
C ALA A 578 -1.05 40.79 -2.05
N SER A 579 -2.36 40.61 -1.86
CA SER A 579 -3.32 41.72 -1.84
C SER A 579 -3.81 41.97 -0.41
N PRO A 580 -3.05 42.68 0.44
CA PRO A 580 -3.60 43.24 1.66
C PRO A 580 -4.46 44.47 1.30
N SER A 581 -5.49 44.29 0.48
CA SER A 581 -6.51 45.30 0.21
C SER A 581 -7.80 44.87 0.89
N ALA A 582 -8.04 45.48 2.05
CA ALA A 582 -9.23 45.38 2.90
C ALA A 582 -9.48 43.97 3.50
N PRO A 583 -9.99 43.90 4.73
CA PRO A 583 -10.16 42.64 5.47
C PRO A 583 -10.93 41.63 4.61
N ALA A 584 -10.47 40.38 4.61
CA ALA A 584 -11.16 39.21 4.05
C ALA A 584 -12.66 39.37 4.30
N ALA A 585 -13.41 39.68 3.23
CA ALA A 585 -14.85 39.93 3.24
C ALA A 585 -15.39 40.49 4.58
N GLN A 586 -14.77 41.53 5.15
CA GLN A 586 -14.86 41.92 6.56
C GLN A 586 -15.86 41.08 7.37
N GLU A 587 -15.44 39.88 7.75
CA GLU A 587 -16.30 38.95 8.46
C GLU A 587 -16.87 39.71 9.68
N SER A 588 -18.20 39.68 9.85
CA SER A 588 -18.82 40.31 11.00
C SER A 588 -18.11 39.80 12.26
N GLY A 589 -17.77 40.69 13.18
CA GLY A 589 -16.82 40.38 14.24
C GLY A 589 -16.81 41.48 15.29
N LEU A 590 -16.17 41.19 16.42
CA LEU A 590 -16.06 42.13 17.53
C LEU A 590 -14.60 42.20 17.96
N TYR A 591 -14.02 43.40 17.98
CA TYR A 591 -12.72 43.64 18.57
C TYR A 591 -12.80 44.85 19.49
N GLY A 592 -11.79 45.03 20.32
CA GLY A 592 -11.71 46.20 21.18
C GLY A 592 -10.73 45.98 22.32
N ARG A 593 -10.78 46.90 23.28
CA ARG A 593 -9.88 46.96 24.41
C ARG A 593 -10.63 46.94 25.73
N VAL A 594 -10.21 46.06 26.63
CA VAL A 594 -10.67 46.03 28.02
C VAL A 594 -9.71 46.85 28.87
N SER A 595 -10.22 47.86 29.55
CA SER A 595 -9.43 48.70 30.46
C SER A 595 -9.78 48.42 31.93
N PHE A 596 -8.86 48.70 32.85
CA PHE A 596 -9.09 48.65 34.29
C PHE A 596 -9.30 50.06 34.84
N ASP A 597 -10.40 50.30 35.54
CA ASP A 597 -10.77 51.62 36.08
C ASP A 597 -10.38 51.83 37.57
N GLY A 598 -9.74 50.83 38.19
CA GLY A 598 -9.18 50.90 39.53
C GLY A 598 -7.70 51.33 39.58
N SER A 599 -7.03 51.09 40.72
CA SER A 599 -5.60 51.41 40.84
C SER A 599 -4.75 50.58 39.86
N ARG A 600 -3.98 51.28 39.03
CA ARG A 600 -3.02 50.69 38.09
C ARG A 600 -1.74 50.19 38.76
N ASP A 601 -1.62 50.35 40.08
CA ASP A 601 -0.47 49.85 40.82
C ASP A 601 -0.38 48.33 40.64
N PRO A 602 0.82 47.79 40.30
CA PRO A 602 1.01 46.36 40.22
C PRO A 602 0.70 45.74 41.57
N LEU A 603 0.11 44.55 41.55
CA LEU A 603 -0.08 43.77 42.77
C LEU A 603 1.29 43.54 43.45
N PRO A 604 1.32 43.45 44.80
CA PRO A 604 2.55 43.11 45.50
C PRO A 604 3.20 41.86 44.90
N PRO A 605 4.54 41.83 44.72
CA PRO A 605 5.23 40.68 44.17
C PRO A 605 4.86 39.39 44.90
N LEU A 606 4.86 38.27 44.18
CA LEU A 606 4.50 36.97 44.74
C LEU A 606 5.39 36.66 45.95
N ARG A 607 4.75 36.30 47.06
CA ARG A 607 5.46 35.87 48.27
C ARG A 607 5.95 34.44 48.07
N VAL A 608 7.26 34.31 47.85
CA VAL A 608 7.95 33.02 47.77
C VAL A 608 8.59 32.73 49.12
N THR A 609 8.28 31.57 49.71
CA THR A 609 8.65 31.22 51.10
C THR A 609 9.49 29.95 51.22
N ASP A 610 9.93 29.36 50.10
CA ASP A 610 10.63 28.07 50.07
C ASP A 610 12.10 28.20 49.62
N GLY A 611 13.01 27.54 50.34
CA GLY A 611 14.44 27.47 50.04
C GLY A 611 14.82 26.52 48.90
N THR A 612 13.85 25.84 48.26
CA THR A 612 14.05 24.95 47.10
C THR A 612 13.67 25.60 45.76
N LEU A 613 13.55 26.94 45.72
CA LEU A 613 13.21 27.67 44.50
C LEU A 613 14.28 27.50 43.41
N GLU A 614 15.56 27.66 43.75
CA GLU A 614 16.67 27.57 42.79
C GLU A 614 16.70 26.22 42.06
N GLN A 615 16.31 25.15 42.75
CA GLN A 615 16.27 23.80 42.18
C GLN A 615 15.12 23.59 41.20
N CYS A 616 14.15 24.50 41.17
CA CYS A 616 12.96 24.40 40.32
C CYS A 616 13.13 25.14 38.99
N LEU A 617 14.06 26.09 38.92
CA LEU A 617 14.26 26.93 37.74
C LEU A 617 15.15 26.23 36.73
N SER A 618 14.89 26.47 35.45
CA SER A 618 15.82 26.07 34.39
C SER A 618 17.15 26.80 34.53
N GLU A 619 18.24 26.21 34.03
CA GLU A 619 19.58 26.79 34.16
C GLU A 619 19.64 28.20 33.54
N GLY A 620 20.01 29.20 34.35
CA GLY A 620 20.12 30.60 33.94
C GLY A 620 18.80 31.39 33.98
N HIS A 621 17.70 30.81 34.44
CA HIS A 621 16.41 31.51 34.58
C HIS A 621 16.23 32.07 36.00
N GLU A 622 15.71 33.29 36.10
CA GLU A 622 15.26 33.88 37.37
C GLU A 622 13.74 33.74 37.49
N LEU A 623 13.23 33.50 38.70
CA LEU A 623 11.79 33.46 38.91
C LEU A 623 11.21 34.87 38.69
N ASP A 624 10.37 35.03 37.67
CA ASP A 624 9.48 36.18 37.54
C ASP A 624 8.63 36.27 38.81
N LEU A 625 8.69 37.36 39.57
CA LEU A 625 7.89 37.58 40.79
C LEU A 625 6.60 38.37 40.53
N THR A 626 6.31 38.70 39.28
CA THR A 626 5.10 39.44 38.90
C THR A 626 3.85 38.64 39.28
N ASP A 627 2.95 39.23 40.05
CA ASP A 627 1.67 38.61 40.35
C ASP A 627 0.72 38.79 39.15
N ARG A 628 0.60 37.72 38.35
CA ARG A 628 -0.13 37.73 37.08
C ARG A 628 -1.65 37.62 37.24
N ARG A 629 -2.16 37.59 38.48
CA ARG A 629 -3.60 37.60 38.77
C ARG A 629 -4.30 38.87 38.31
N ARG A 630 -3.56 39.99 38.23
CA ARG A 630 -4.01 41.23 37.63
C ARG A 630 -2.83 41.93 36.95
N LEU A 631 -2.87 42.04 35.64
CA LEU A 631 -1.86 42.72 34.83
C LEU A 631 -2.52 43.87 34.10
N VAL A 632 -2.07 45.08 34.39
CA VAL A 632 -2.54 46.32 33.78
C VAL A 632 -1.34 47.01 33.13
N ASP A 633 -1.47 47.39 31.85
CA ASP A 633 -0.44 48.16 31.16
C ASP A 633 -0.41 49.64 31.63
N ALA A 634 0.54 50.43 31.11
CA ALA A 634 0.69 51.84 31.49
C ALA A 634 -0.53 52.68 31.07
N GLU A 635 -1.13 52.33 29.94
CA GLU A 635 -2.30 52.96 29.34
C GLU A 635 -3.63 52.52 30.00
N GLY A 636 -3.61 51.55 30.92
CA GLY A 636 -4.77 51.03 31.65
C GLY A 636 -5.41 49.76 31.07
N GLY A 637 -4.83 49.15 30.04
CA GLY A 637 -5.31 47.91 29.41
C GLY A 637 -5.15 46.69 30.32
N LEU A 638 -6.19 45.87 30.41
CA LEU A 638 -6.27 44.75 31.34
C LEU A 638 -6.09 43.41 30.63
N ALA A 639 -5.00 42.71 30.92
CA ALA A 639 -4.71 41.40 30.34
C ALA A 639 -5.49 40.26 31.02
N ASN A 640 -5.52 39.09 30.38
CA ASN A 640 -6.10 37.86 30.91
C ASN A 640 -7.62 37.92 31.18
N VAL A 641 -8.35 38.79 30.48
CA VAL A 641 -9.81 38.85 30.50
C VAL A 641 -10.36 37.92 29.43
N VAL A 642 -11.18 36.95 29.81
CA VAL A 642 -11.92 36.12 28.87
C VAL A 642 -13.16 36.88 28.43
N VAL A 643 -13.25 37.23 27.16
CA VAL A 643 -14.40 37.90 26.53
C VAL A 643 -15.17 36.89 25.70
N SER A 644 -16.49 36.82 25.84
CA SER A 644 -17.29 35.79 25.14
C SER A 644 -18.72 36.23 24.83
N VAL A 645 -19.28 35.64 23.77
CA VAL A 645 -20.67 35.82 23.34
C VAL A 645 -21.35 34.47 23.19
N ASP A 646 -22.47 34.26 23.88
CA ASP A 646 -23.27 33.04 23.75
C ASP A 646 -24.40 33.26 22.74
N ILE A 647 -24.40 32.53 21.62
CA ILE A 647 -25.51 32.52 20.67
C ILE A 647 -26.29 31.20 20.84
N PRO A 648 -27.61 31.23 21.14
CA PRO A 648 -28.42 30.02 21.24
C PRO A 648 -28.34 29.18 19.96
N GLY A 649 -28.08 27.88 20.11
CA GLY A 649 -27.97 26.94 18.99
C GLY A 649 -26.59 26.85 18.34
N ILE A 650 -25.67 27.80 18.61
CA ILE A 650 -24.28 27.72 18.15
C ILE A 650 -23.39 27.27 19.30
N THR A 651 -22.66 26.17 19.11
CA THR A 651 -21.74 25.62 20.11
C THR A 651 -20.41 25.24 19.48
N VAL A 652 -19.34 25.21 20.29
CA VAL A 652 -18.02 24.76 19.87
C VAL A 652 -17.70 23.38 20.45
N SER A 653 -17.08 22.53 19.62
CA SER A 653 -16.50 21.26 20.03
C SER A 653 -14.99 21.31 19.82
N GLY A 654 -14.24 21.10 20.90
CA GLY A 654 -12.79 20.94 20.88
C GLY A 654 -12.35 19.48 20.82
N ARG A 655 -13.20 18.53 20.41
CA ARG A 655 -12.81 17.11 20.34
C ARG A 655 -11.59 16.95 19.43
N GLY A 656 -10.52 16.35 19.95
CA GLY A 656 -9.24 16.22 19.25
C GLY A 656 -8.29 17.41 19.40
N VAL A 657 -8.75 18.54 19.96
CA VAL A 657 -7.90 19.70 20.29
C VAL A 657 -7.25 19.47 21.65
N GLU A 658 -5.92 19.57 21.69
CA GLU A 658 -5.14 19.54 22.92
C GLU A 658 -4.76 20.96 23.35
N VAL A 659 -5.07 21.31 24.59
CA VAL A 659 -4.69 22.61 25.20
C VAL A 659 -3.60 22.32 26.22
N LEU A 660 -2.40 22.85 26.03
CA LEU A 660 -1.27 22.64 26.93
C LEU A 660 -1.23 23.72 28.01
N VAL A 661 -1.08 23.29 29.26
CA VAL A 661 -0.62 24.11 30.37
C VAL A 661 0.60 23.43 30.98
N GLU A 662 1.71 24.16 31.06
CA GLU A 662 3.00 23.61 31.47
C GLU A 662 3.38 24.13 32.86
N GLN A 663 3.94 23.27 33.70
CA GLN A 663 4.69 23.66 34.90
C GLN A 663 6.13 23.88 34.47
N ALA A 664 6.51 25.14 34.28
CA ALA A 664 7.81 25.56 33.80
C ALA A 664 8.27 26.80 34.56
N ASP A 665 9.56 26.82 34.91
CA ASP A 665 10.22 27.81 35.75
C ASP A 665 9.42 28.16 36.99
N CYS A 666 8.95 27.10 37.68
CA CYS A 666 8.19 27.20 38.92
C CYS A 666 6.88 28.00 38.77
N ARG A 667 6.25 27.98 37.59
CA ARG A 667 4.97 28.62 37.25
C ARG A 667 4.09 27.71 36.39
N PHE A 668 2.80 28.04 36.28
CA PHE A 668 1.93 27.45 35.25
C PHE A 668 1.86 28.39 34.05
N GLU A 669 2.15 27.89 32.85
CA GLU A 669 2.13 28.64 31.59
C GLU A 669 1.17 28.00 30.57
N PRO A 670 0.24 28.77 29.97
CA PRO A 670 -0.08 30.16 30.29
C PRO A 670 -0.85 30.29 31.64
N HIS A 671 -0.87 31.52 32.20
CA HIS A 671 -1.62 31.80 33.42
C HIS A 671 -3.13 31.69 33.22
N VAL A 672 -3.64 32.06 32.03
CA VAL A 672 -5.03 31.82 31.63
C VAL A 672 -5.03 31.17 30.25
N ALA A 673 -5.79 30.09 30.09
CA ALA A 673 -6.00 29.41 28.82
C ALA A 673 -7.49 29.30 28.50
N ILE A 674 -7.82 29.21 27.22
CA ILE A 674 -9.18 28.89 26.76
C ILE A 674 -9.17 27.47 26.18
N ALA A 675 -10.17 26.68 26.53
CA ALA A 675 -10.43 25.36 25.95
C ALA A 675 -11.89 25.27 25.51
N ALA A 676 -12.19 24.50 24.47
CA ALA A 676 -13.58 24.22 24.09
C ALA A 676 -14.11 22.98 24.82
N ILE A 677 -15.43 22.83 24.93
CA ILE A 677 -16.03 21.55 25.35
C ILE A 677 -15.58 20.46 24.37
N GLY A 678 -15.06 19.35 24.88
CA GLY A 678 -14.51 18.26 24.08
C GLY A 678 -12.98 18.27 23.96
N SER A 679 -12.30 19.36 24.32
CA SER A 679 -10.83 19.42 24.33
C SER A 679 -10.19 18.48 25.35
N SER A 680 -8.93 18.11 25.10
CA SER A 680 -8.05 17.50 26.09
C SER A 680 -7.10 18.56 26.65
N LEU A 681 -7.24 18.89 27.93
CA LEU A 681 -6.26 19.69 28.66
C LEU A 681 -5.05 18.81 29.02
N LEU A 682 -3.89 19.13 28.45
CA LEU A 682 -2.61 18.52 28.78
C LEU A 682 -1.90 19.37 29.83
N ILE A 683 -1.55 18.76 30.95
CA ILE A 683 -0.79 19.41 32.00
C ILE A 683 0.58 18.74 32.09
N LYS A 684 1.61 19.43 31.60
CA LYS A 684 2.98 18.92 31.55
C LYS A 684 3.79 19.48 32.71
N ASN A 685 4.60 18.66 33.36
CA ASN A 685 5.65 19.15 34.25
C ASN A 685 6.99 19.15 33.53
N SER A 686 7.57 20.33 33.33
CA SER A 686 8.87 20.53 32.69
C SER A 686 9.94 21.02 33.65
N ASP A 687 9.56 21.38 34.86
CA ASP A 687 10.52 21.67 35.92
C ASP A 687 11.30 20.40 36.30
N PRO A 688 12.58 20.54 36.68
CA PRO A 688 13.42 19.40 37.09
C PRO A 688 13.01 18.79 38.45
N VAL A 689 11.99 19.36 39.10
CA VAL A 689 11.44 18.90 40.38
C VAL A 689 9.96 18.50 40.25
N PRO A 690 9.45 17.62 41.11
CA PRO A 690 8.03 17.31 41.15
C PRO A 690 7.16 18.51 41.60
N HIS A 691 5.96 18.63 41.02
CA HIS A 691 4.96 19.62 41.42
C HIS A 691 3.62 18.99 41.77
N HIS A 692 2.87 19.58 42.70
CA HIS A 692 1.47 19.23 42.84
C HIS A 692 0.67 19.84 41.68
N LEU A 693 -0.19 19.03 41.10
CA LEU A 693 -1.31 19.44 40.27
C LEU A 693 -2.56 19.35 41.14
N ARG A 694 -2.89 20.46 41.81
CA ARG A 694 -4.21 20.66 42.41
C ARG A 694 -5.11 21.28 41.35
N LEU A 695 -6.00 20.46 40.82
CA LEU A 695 -7.02 20.87 39.87
C LEU A 695 -8.38 20.89 40.55
N ALA A 696 -9.00 22.07 40.56
CA ALA A 696 -10.35 22.29 41.05
C ALA A 696 -11.28 22.63 39.89
N SER A 697 -12.31 21.81 39.68
CA SER A 697 -13.34 22.02 38.67
C SER A 697 -14.68 21.52 39.19
N ARG A 698 -15.74 22.29 38.92
CA ARG A 698 -17.12 21.97 39.33
C ARG A 698 -17.74 20.87 38.45
N ARG A 699 -17.34 20.77 37.18
CA ARG A 699 -18.02 19.94 36.17
C ARG A 699 -17.11 18.98 35.38
N ASN A 700 -15.79 19.16 35.42
CA ASN A 700 -14.81 18.31 34.72
C ASN A 700 -14.02 17.38 35.66
N GLY A 701 -14.38 17.35 36.95
CA GLY A 701 -13.72 16.55 37.98
C GLY A 701 -12.55 17.31 38.62
N SER A 702 -12.28 17.03 39.90
CA SER A 702 -11.16 17.62 40.63
C SER A 702 -10.13 16.56 40.98
N MET A 703 -8.86 16.94 41.10
CA MET A 703 -7.78 16.04 41.52
C MET A 703 -6.68 16.80 42.23
N ASN A 704 -5.92 16.10 43.07
CA ASN A 704 -4.69 16.60 43.64
C ASN A 704 -3.65 15.50 43.57
N VAL A 705 -2.68 15.64 42.67
CA VAL A 705 -1.68 14.60 42.38
C VAL A 705 -0.30 15.22 42.27
N LEU A 706 0.73 14.46 42.64
CA LEU A 706 2.12 14.83 42.39
C LEU A 706 2.50 14.45 40.94
N LEU A 707 2.93 15.43 40.15
CA LEU A 707 3.48 15.23 38.80
C LEU A 707 5.00 15.24 38.87
N ALA A 708 5.63 14.13 38.47
CA ALA A 708 7.08 14.03 38.36
C ALA A 708 7.60 14.84 37.14
N PRO A 709 8.90 15.19 37.10
CA PRO A 709 9.51 15.84 35.95
C PRO A 709 9.26 15.08 34.63
N ALA A 710 9.10 15.82 33.53
CA ALA A 710 8.83 15.31 32.19
C ALA A 710 7.56 14.43 32.06
N THR A 711 6.59 14.58 32.96
CA THR A 711 5.29 13.87 32.87
C THR A 711 4.20 14.75 32.29
N VAL A 712 3.23 14.13 31.61
CA VAL A 712 2.04 14.80 31.06
C VAL A 712 0.78 14.14 31.61
N ARG A 713 -0.12 14.96 32.16
CA ARG A 713 -1.45 14.55 32.61
C ARG A 713 -2.50 15.06 31.65
N ARG A 714 -3.28 14.15 31.05
CA ARG A 714 -4.40 14.49 30.16
C ARG A 714 -5.72 14.54 30.91
N ILE A 715 -6.52 15.57 30.66
CA ILE A 715 -7.81 15.82 31.31
C ILE A 715 -8.85 16.19 30.26
N GLN A 716 -9.99 15.50 30.27
CA GLN A 716 -11.04 15.74 29.30
C GLN A 716 -11.94 16.89 29.73
N CYS A 717 -12.03 17.95 28.92
CA CYS A 717 -12.93 19.09 29.12
C CYS A 717 -14.36 18.73 28.68
N ARG A 718 -15.11 17.99 29.49
CA ARG A 718 -16.45 17.48 29.15
C ARG A 718 -17.56 18.53 29.16
N ARG A 719 -17.43 19.60 29.96
CA ARG A 719 -18.48 20.61 30.17
C ARG A 719 -17.87 21.99 30.34
N ALA A 720 -18.61 23.01 29.91
CA ALA A 720 -18.23 24.40 30.16
C ALA A 720 -18.13 24.67 31.66
N ASP A 721 -16.97 25.19 32.06
CA ASP A 721 -16.54 25.37 33.44
C ASP A 721 -15.27 26.21 33.49
N ARG A 722 -14.85 26.63 34.68
CA ARG A 722 -13.50 27.17 34.91
C ARG A 722 -12.71 26.17 35.73
N ILE A 723 -11.62 25.67 35.18
CA ILE A 723 -10.71 24.73 35.82
C ILE A 723 -9.58 25.55 36.44
N VAL A 724 -9.50 25.56 37.78
CA VAL A 724 -8.45 26.27 38.50
C VAL A 724 -7.33 25.31 38.85
N LEU A 725 -6.11 25.67 38.49
CA LEU A 725 -4.88 24.91 38.72
C LEU A 725 -4.06 25.60 39.81
N GLY A 726 -3.45 24.80 40.68
CA GLY A 726 -2.49 25.28 41.68
C GLY A 726 -1.52 24.19 42.13
N CYS A 727 -0.49 24.61 42.87
CA CYS A 727 0.48 23.72 43.50
C CYS A 727 0.47 23.95 45.01
N ASP A 728 0.19 22.92 45.82
CA ASP A 728 0.17 23.10 47.29
C ASP A 728 1.59 23.23 47.88
N MET A 729 2.61 22.68 47.22
CA MET A 729 4.01 22.83 47.64
C MET A 729 4.56 24.21 47.30
N ARG A 730 4.06 24.83 46.23
CA ARG A 730 4.52 26.12 45.70
C ARG A 730 3.29 27.02 45.51
N PRO A 731 2.72 27.60 46.59
CA PRO A 731 1.40 28.22 46.58
C PRO A 731 1.24 29.41 45.64
N TRP A 732 2.34 30.00 45.18
CA TRP A 732 2.34 31.08 44.19
C TRP A 732 2.00 30.60 42.77
N MET A 733 2.14 29.30 42.48
CA MET A 733 1.79 28.72 41.19
C MET A 733 0.28 28.63 41.04
N SER A 734 -0.27 29.36 40.07
CA SER A 734 -1.68 29.28 39.71
C SER A 734 -1.89 29.49 38.22
N SER A 735 -2.92 28.84 37.67
CA SER A 735 -3.42 29.06 36.32
C SER A 735 -4.93 28.75 36.28
N THR A 736 -5.66 29.34 35.34
CA THR A 736 -7.07 29.02 35.10
C THR A 736 -7.31 28.68 33.64
N VAL A 737 -7.98 27.56 33.40
CA VAL A 737 -8.45 27.16 32.07
C VAL A 737 -9.95 27.42 31.98
N HIS A 738 -10.34 28.34 31.11
CA HIS A 738 -11.73 28.64 30.80
C HIS A 738 -12.25 27.67 29.73
N VAL A 739 -13.12 26.75 30.12
CA VAL A 739 -13.76 25.81 29.18
C VAL A 739 -15.04 26.46 28.63
N THR A 740 -15.00 26.92 27.38
CA THR A 740 -16.11 27.57 26.69
C THR A 740 -16.99 26.57 25.94
N LYS A 741 -18.30 26.88 25.87
CA LYS A 741 -19.29 26.20 25.02
C LYS A 741 -19.57 26.94 23.71
N THR A 742 -19.10 28.19 23.58
CA THR A 742 -19.32 29.06 22.42
C THR A 742 -18.02 29.21 21.64
N PRO A 743 -18.06 29.23 20.29
CA PRO A 743 -16.88 29.54 19.48
C PRO A 743 -16.48 31.02 19.58
N PHE A 744 -17.40 31.89 20.02
CA PHE A 744 -17.18 33.33 20.12
C PHE A 744 -16.55 33.68 21.48
N CYS A 745 -15.27 33.36 21.64
CA CYS A 745 -14.54 33.56 22.89
C CYS A 745 -13.09 33.96 22.61
N ALA A 746 -12.59 34.99 23.31
CA ALA A 746 -11.24 35.52 23.18
C ALA A 746 -10.63 35.77 24.56
N LEU A 747 -9.30 35.83 24.61
CA LEU A 747 -8.53 36.23 25.79
C LEU A 747 -7.83 37.56 25.49
N THR A 748 -7.91 38.55 26.38
CA THR A 748 -7.19 39.80 26.18
C THR A 748 -5.69 39.61 26.28
N ASP A 749 -4.96 40.29 25.40
CA ASP A 749 -3.50 40.34 25.42
C ASP A 749 -2.97 41.28 26.52
N LYS A 750 -1.65 41.51 26.54
CA LYS A 750 -0.99 42.38 27.53
C LYS A 750 -1.46 43.84 27.47
N ALA A 751 -1.98 44.29 26.33
CA ALA A 751 -2.49 45.64 26.13
C ALA A 751 -4.00 45.74 26.40
N GLY A 752 -4.64 44.63 26.79
CA GLY A 752 -6.09 44.53 26.99
C GLY A 752 -6.89 44.33 25.70
N CYS A 753 -6.23 44.11 24.56
CA CYS A 753 -6.91 43.97 23.27
C CYS A 753 -7.46 42.55 23.08
N PHE A 754 -8.64 42.44 22.48
CA PHE A 754 -9.26 41.17 22.10
C PHE A 754 -9.90 41.25 20.71
N GLU A 755 -10.07 40.09 20.08
CA GLU A 755 -10.77 39.95 18.81
C GLU A 755 -11.59 38.65 18.79
N ILE A 756 -12.85 38.74 18.37
CA ILE A 756 -13.79 37.65 18.13
C ILE A 756 -14.21 37.75 16.66
N PRO A 757 -13.51 37.04 15.76
CA PRO A 757 -13.86 37.03 14.35
C PRO A 757 -15.14 36.23 14.13
N ASN A 758 -15.80 36.44 12.97
CA ASN A 758 -16.97 35.67 12.54
C ASN A 758 -18.19 35.70 13.47
N LEU A 759 -18.28 36.69 14.37
CA LEU A 759 -19.47 36.90 15.19
C LEU A 759 -20.60 37.38 14.28
N PRO A 760 -21.71 36.64 14.12
CA PRO A 760 -22.80 37.03 13.23
C PRO A 760 -23.35 38.43 13.55
N PRO A 761 -23.93 39.16 12.59
CA PRO A 761 -24.53 40.46 12.86
C PRO A 761 -25.73 40.32 13.79
N GLY A 762 -25.85 41.22 14.76
CA GLY A 762 -26.89 41.16 15.78
C GLY A 762 -26.59 42.02 17.00
N GLU A 763 -27.51 42.03 17.96
CA GLU A 763 -27.32 42.71 19.25
C GLU A 763 -26.97 41.68 20.33
N TYR A 764 -25.80 41.84 20.96
CA TYR A 764 -25.28 40.88 21.93
C TYR A 764 -24.91 41.57 23.24
N ARG A 765 -25.12 40.86 24.35
CA ARG A 765 -24.45 41.21 25.62
C ARG A 765 -23.12 40.49 25.68
N ILE A 766 -22.03 41.26 25.72
CA ILE A 766 -20.69 40.70 25.79
C ILE A 766 -20.43 40.28 27.23
N LYS A 767 -20.09 39.01 27.44
CA LYS A 767 -19.75 38.49 28.76
C LYS A 767 -18.25 38.57 28.95
N TYR A 768 -17.81 38.91 30.15
CA TYR A 768 -16.40 38.87 30.49
C TYR A 768 -16.18 38.12 31.80
N TRP A 769 -14.97 37.59 31.96
CA TRP A 769 -14.47 37.04 33.22
C TRP A 769 -12.98 37.33 33.40
N HIS A 770 -12.61 37.72 34.60
CA HIS A 770 -11.23 37.88 35.04
C HIS A 770 -11.03 37.17 36.38
N ALA A 771 -9.83 36.65 36.62
CA ALA A 771 -9.55 35.80 37.79
C ALA A 771 -9.79 36.51 39.13
N GLU A 772 -9.34 37.76 39.24
CA GLU A 772 -9.46 38.57 40.47
C GLU A 772 -10.76 39.42 40.49
N LEU A 773 -11.23 39.88 39.32
CA LEU A 773 -12.32 40.88 39.22
C LEU A 773 -13.69 40.24 38.96
N GLY A 774 -13.76 38.91 38.86
CA GLY A 774 -15.02 38.19 38.71
C GLY A 774 -15.57 38.19 37.29
N SER A 775 -16.89 38.00 37.16
CA SER A 775 -17.58 37.92 35.86
C SER A 775 -18.63 39.01 35.75
N GLY A 776 -18.82 39.57 34.56
CA GLY A 776 -19.87 40.56 34.30
C GLY A 776 -20.39 40.47 32.86
N GLN A 777 -21.30 41.38 32.52
CA GLN A 777 -21.84 41.54 31.17
C GLN A 777 -21.98 43.01 30.84
N THR A 778 -21.77 43.37 29.58
CA THR A 778 -21.95 44.75 29.10
C THR A 778 -23.41 45.05 28.78
N GLU A 779 -23.68 46.29 28.39
CA GLU A 779 -24.89 46.66 27.66
C GLU A 779 -24.95 45.95 26.29
N LEU A 780 -26.09 46.06 25.60
CA LEU A 780 -26.24 45.48 24.26
C LEU A 780 -25.32 46.20 23.27
N VAL A 781 -24.44 45.42 22.63
CA VAL A 781 -23.53 45.87 21.58
C VAL A 781 -24.07 45.38 20.24
N ARG A 782 -24.24 46.30 19.29
CA ARG A 782 -24.71 45.99 17.95
C ARG A 782 -23.52 45.68 17.05
N VAL A 783 -23.44 44.44 16.57
CA VAL A 783 -22.45 43.97 15.60
C VAL A 783 -22.99 44.20 14.20
N GLU A 784 -22.28 44.99 13.41
CA GLU A 784 -22.66 45.34 12.03
C GLU A 784 -22.40 44.19 11.04
N GLU A 785 -23.18 44.15 9.97
CA GLU A 785 -22.99 43.20 8.87
C GLU A 785 -21.79 43.61 8.02
N ALA A 786 -20.97 42.62 7.65
CA ALA A 786 -19.77 42.82 6.84
C ALA A 786 -18.85 43.92 7.40
N ARG A 787 -18.77 44.06 8.73
CA ARG A 787 -17.87 44.98 9.42
C ARG A 787 -17.52 44.49 10.82
N ALA A 788 -16.22 44.50 11.15
CA ALA A 788 -15.76 44.27 12.50
C ALA A 788 -16.12 45.49 13.38
N THR A 789 -16.82 45.25 14.47
CA THR A 789 -17.31 46.28 15.39
C THR A 789 -16.27 46.50 16.48
N GLU A 790 -15.82 47.75 16.65
CA GLU A 790 -14.95 48.16 17.76
C GLU A 790 -15.80 48.42 19.01
N PHE A 791 -15.45 47.78 20.13
CA PHE A 791 -16.13 47.97 21.41
C PHE A 791 -15.17 47.89 22.59
N ASP A 792 -14.90 49.05 23.17
CA ASP A 792 -14.08 49.19 24.37
C ASP A 792 -14.96 49.27 25.63
N PHE A 793 -14.49 48.67 26.72
CA PHE A 793 -15.17 48.77 28.02
C PHE A 793 -14.18 48.68 29.18
N SER A 794 -14.58 49.19 30.35
CA SER A 794 -13.78 49.11 31.58
C SER A 794 -14.34 48.11 32.59
N ILE A 795 -13.46 47.56 33.43
CA ILE A 795 -13.81 46.69 34.55
C ILE A 795 -13.39 47.34 35.87
N GLY A 796 -14.38 47.43 36.77
CA GLY A 796 -14.34 47.83 38.18
C GLY A 796 -13.63 46.89 39.14
N ASP A 797 -13.14 47.42 40.25
CA ASP A 797 -13.07 46.64 41.49
C ASP A 797 -14.51 46.19 41.84
N SER A 798 -14.71 44.90 42.13
CA SER A 798 -16.01 44.40 42.57
C SER A 798 -16.32 44.93 43.97
N GLU A 799 -17.48 45.56 44.16
CA GLU A 799 -18.03 45.88 45.51
C GLU A 799 -18.16 44.63 46.41
#